data_AF-A0A094IJQ9-F1
#
_entry.id   AF-A0A094IJQ9-F1
#
_cell.length_a   1.000
_cell.length_b   1.000
_cell.length_c   1.000
_cell.angle_alpha   90.00
_cell.angle_beta   90.00
_cell.angle_gamma   90.00
#
_symmetry.space_group_name_H-M   'P 1'
#
loop_
_entity.id
_entity.type
_entity.pdbx_description
1 polymer ?
#
loop_
_entity_poly.entity_id
_entity_poly.type
_entity_poly.pdbx_seq_one_letter_code
_entity_poly.pdbx_strand_id
1 'polypeptide(L)'
;MHKQLANSYATKMLFKSIITLSFLLGNGAFAFVHPGMLHTNADFTRMKAKVDAGAAPWITGWDILKANSHSSNTYTPSPQAIVYRGFDGTHAENYSKLYNDVAAAYALGLRWKISGDSSFADAAVKILNAWSSTLTSIQGTSDAALAAGIYGYQFANAAEIIRTYSGWAAADQTRFKTMLHNVFFSINHDFLVRHNNAALDHYWANWDLCNMASMLAIGIFNDNTTMYQEAITYFKSGVGNGRIDRTIWKLYKVDGEVLGQCQESGRDQGHATLDFALLGPIAQMAYNQGDDLFGYESNKILAGSEYTAKYNIGDDVPYTSYTNSDVTQPVISNSSRGSIRPAWELLHAHYHDLKRLNSQYTGKMRDLVNSGSGGAEGGGGNYGSNSGGFDQLGYGTLTFRLAEFPVFSLILDTNSVIEDFINHPPADIIMKIFKVIAALSFLAENVLGTGGLNGLPVLNGPVNPVTNVHGMKKGPGEFIHPGLWHTHDDLERIRLGVQNKQDPWKSAYAKFSLDSYSQASYVMQGPKQVLCRGKCSNYTTFTNDARAAYQNALMWYINKNQSHWERSTSILDAWGTNLTDIIGTDTSLLIGLEGDMFVNAAEIMRWEGGWVEKGAVFSGGSGFSNQLYWLFARQSIIIGQANYGMASIKALLSFAVYLDDISLYNYALNAYQNDPCGGIYGNYHPKTGQGSETGRDQGHAVTGLGWAAYAARVIQSQGVDVYSLGDNLLLKAAEYAAKFNLNNDVPFDPKFYRCEAILINGPWAKPSNISRGIGANSPNVWDIIYYQYVVKRGLIAPWTTKAKQAKDAVGGEQRPVGSGLSDQPSWGDLIWSYPGRGDFNNDNGRTIWGGGVIGPNGNGNINAN
;
A
#
# COMPACT_ATOMS: atom_id res chain seq x y z
N MET A 1 -24.75 -20.79 51.97
CA MET A 1 -23.58 -21.57 51.52
C MET A 1 -23.92 -22.71 50.53
N HIS A 2 -25.05 -22.70 49.81
CA HIS A 2 -25.41 -23.75 48.83
C HIS A 2 -25.85 -23.24 47.44
N LYS A 3 -25.67 -21.93 47.13
CA LYS A 3 -25.94 -21.36 45.79
C LYS A 3 -24.68 -20.92 45.02
N GLN A 4 -23.50 -20.97 45.62
CA GLN A 4 -22.24 -20.52 45.00
C GLN A 4 -21.43 -21.64 44.32
N LEU A 5 -21.81 -22.91 44.51
CA LEU A 5 -21.07 -24.05 43.95
C LEU A 5 -21.65 -24.58 42.62
N ALA A 6 -22.89 -24.23 42.26
CA ALA A 6 -23.50 -24.67 40.99
C ALA A 6 -23.03 -23.84 39.77
N ASN A 7 -22.73 -22.54 39.96
CA ASN A 7 -22.25 -21.69 38.86
C ASN A 7 -20.81 -22.01 38.44
N SER A 8 -19.96 -22.54 39.33
CA SER A 8 -18.56 -22.84 39.04
C SER A 8 -18.37 -24.02 38.07
N TYR A 9 -19.36 -24.90 37.90
CA TYR A 9 -19.24 -26.07 37.02
C TYR A 9 -19.75 -25.78 35.60
N ALA A 10 -20.75 -24.91 35.43
CA ALA A 10 -21.22 -24.47 34.12
C ALA A 10 -20.20 -23.55 33.42
N THR A 11 -19.51 -22.68 34.15
CA THR A 11 -18.47 -21.79 33.59
C THR A 11 -17.21 -22.55 33.18
N LYS A 12 -16.89 -23.67 33.85
CA LYS A 12 -15.73 -24.52 33.50
C LYS A 12 -15.97 -25.44 32.29
N MET A 13 -17.21 -25.84 32.01
CA MET A 13 -17.54 -26.51 30.74
C MET A 13 -17.54 -25.53 29.56
N LEU A 14 -18.02 -24.29 29.74
CA LEU A 14 -17.93 -23.26 28.70
C LEU A 14 -16.46 -22.91 28.37
N PHE A 15 -15.59 -22.82 29.39
CA PHE A 15 -14.16 -22.55 29.19
C PHE A 15 -13.39 -23.68 28.51
N LYS A 16 -13.76 -24.96 28.72
CA LYS A 16 -13.16 -26.09 27.99
C LYS A 16 -13.62 -26.16 26.54
N SER A 17 -14.88 -25.79 26.24
CA SER A 17 -15.35 -25.67 24.86
C SER A 17 -14.71 -24.47 24.13
N ILE A 18 -14.39 -23.38 24.84
CA ILE A 18 -13.69 -22.21 24.27
C ILE A 18 -12.20 -22.50 24.03
N ILE A 19 -11.51 -23.21 24.94
CA ILE A 19 -10.08 -23.56 24.76
C ILE A 19 -9.88 -24.63 23.67
N THR A 20 -10.88 -25.49 23.43
CA THR A 20 -10.84 -26.41 22.28
C THR A 20 -11.10 -25.68 20.96
N LEU A 21 -11.69 -24.47 20.99
CA LEU A 21 -11.88 -23.61 19.82
C LEU A 21 -10.64 -22.72 19.55
N SER A 22 -9.85 -22.39 20.56
CA SER A 22 -8.61 -21.61 20.42
C SER A 22 -7.43 -22.39 19.82
N PHE A 23 -7.53 -23.72 19.71
CA PHE A 23 -6.59 -24.54 18.94
C PHE A 23 -6.98 -24.70 17.46
N LEU A 24 -8.03 -24.01 16.99
CA LEU A 24 -8.51 -24.03 15.60
C LEU A 24 -8.36 -22.69 14.85
N LEU A 25 -7.72 -21.67 15.44
CA LEU A 25 -7.44 -20.39 14.77
C LEU A 25 -5.95 -20.20 14.48
N GLY A 26 -5.30 -21.27 14.01
CA GLY A 26 -4.11 -21.14 13.18
C GLY A 26 -4.53 -20.75 11.76
N ASN A 27 -3.89 -19.72 11.21
CA ASN A 27 -4.09 -19.07 9.91
C ASN A 27 -4.99 -17.82 9.95
N GLY A 28 -4.41 -16.67 10.29
CA GLY A 28 -4.96 -15.37 9.90
C GLY A 28 -4.94 -15.25 8.37
N ALA A 29 -6.03 -15.66 7.73
CA ALA A 29 -6.23 -15.54 6.30
C ALA A 29 -6.35 -14.04 5.91
N PHE A 30 -5.61 -13.65 4.87
CA PHE A 30 -5.84 -12.41 4.13
C PHE A 30 -7.34 -12.31 3.75
N ALA A 31 -8.03 -11.24 4.15
CA ALA A 31 -9.43 -11.05 3.75
C ALA A 31 -9.47 -10.45 2.34
N PHE A 32 -10.15 -11.11 1.41
CA PHE A 32 -10.31 -10.59 0.06
C PHE A 32 -11.25 -9.38 0.00
N VAL A 33 -10.93 -8.46 -0.91
CA VAL A 33 -11.76 -7.28 -1.21
C VAL A 33 -12.89 -7.67 -2.16
N HIS A 34 -14.12 -7.27 -1.82
CA HIS A 34 -15.32 -7.53 -2.63
C HIS A 34 -16.22 -6.28 -2.80
N PRO A 35 -16.66 -5.96 -4.04
CA PRO A 35 -16.17 -6.52 -5.29
C PRO A 35 -14.70 -6.12 -5.52
N GLY A 36 -13.86 -7.07 -5.90
CA GLY A 36 -12.42 -6.84 -6.07
C GLY A 36 -11.73 -7.73 -7.09
N MET A 37 -12.48 -8.34 -8.01
CA MET A 37 -11.91 -9.01 -9.18
C MET A 37 -11.62 -7.99 -10.29
N LEU A 38 -12.30 -8.04 -11.44
CA LEU A 38 -12.06 -7.07 -12.52
C LEU A 38 -12.54 -5.66 -12.20
N HIS A 39 -13.60 -5.52 -11.40
CA HIS A 39 -14.23 -4.24 -11.09
C HIS A 39 -14.40 -4.07 -9.59
N THR A 40 -14.06 -2.88 -9.10
CA THR A 40 -14.29 -2.42 -7.73
C THR A 40 -15.58 -1.60 -7.65
N ASN A 41 -16.01 -1.26 -6.43
CA ASN A 41 -17.11 -0.30 -6.24
C ASN A 41 -16.81 1.05 -6.90
N ALA A 42 -15.56 1.52 -6.85
CA ALA A 42 -15.15 2.78 -7.49
C ALA A 42 -15.30 2.71 -9.02
N ASP A 43 -15.01 1.55 -9.62
CA ASP A 43 -15.20 1.34 -11.05
C ASP A 43 -16.68 1.43 -11.44
N PHE A 44 -17.58 0.78 -10.69
CA PHE A 44 -19.01 0.88 -10.96
C PHE A 44 -19.54 2.30 -10.78
N THR A 45 -19.08 3.02 -9.76
CA THR A 45 -19.43 4.44 -9.57
C THR A 45 -18.97 5.28 -10.76
N ARG A 46 -17.74 5.07 -11.27
CA ARG A 46 -17.24 5.75 -12.48
C ARG A 46 -18.11 5.42 -13.70
N MET A 47 -18.34 4.14 -13.98
CA MET A 47 -19.14 3.71 -15.14
C MET A 47 -20.52 4.36 -15.10
N LYS A 48 -21.20 4.28 -13.96
CA LYS A 48 -22.52 4.89 -13.75
C LYS A 48 -22.50 6.39 -13.99
N ALA A 49 -21.59 7.11 -13.35
CA ALA A 49 -21.51 8.56 -13.49
C ALA A 49 -21.26 8.99 -14.95
N LYS A 50 -20.41 8.26 -15.69
CA LYS A 50 -20.11 8.56 -17.09
C LYS A 50 -21.30 8.27 -18.01
N VAL A 51 -22.03 7.19 -17.77
CA VAL A 51 -23.24 6.83 -18.51
C VAL A 51 -24.38 7.81 -18.22
N ASP A 52 -24.64 8.13 -16.96
CA ASP A 52 -25.67 9.09 -16.55
C ASP A 52 -25.41 10.49 -17.14
N ALA A 53 -24.14 10.86 -17.31
CA ALA A 53 -23.73 12.11 -17.95
C ALA A 53 -23.74 12.08 -19.50
N GLY A 54 -24.02 10.94 -20.13
CA GLY A 54 -23.91 10.78 -21.58
C GLY A 54 -22.50 11.00 -22.13
N ALA A 55 -21.46 10.75 -21.32
CA ALA A 55 -20.09 11.11 -21.65
C ALA A 55 -19.44 10.09 -22.61
N ALA A 56 -18.91 10.57 -23.73
CA ALA A 56 -18.07 9.76 -24.62
C ALA A 56 -16.67 9.54 -24.00
N PRO A 57 -16.03 8.37 -24.20
CA PRO A 57 -16.53 7.23 -24.99
C PRO A 57 -17.37 6.21 -24.19
N TRP A 58 -17.55 6.39 -22.88
CA TRP A 58 -18.29 5.44 -22.03
C TRP A 58 -19.74 5.21 -22.50
N ILE A 59 -20.44 6.27 -22.93
CA ILE A 59 -21.80 6.13 -23.44
C ILE A 59 -21.88 5.25 -24.70
N THR A 60 -20.87 5.30 -25.57
CA THR A 60 -20.76 4.43 -26.75
C THR A 60 -20.61 2.98 -26.32
N GLY A 61 -19.74 2.69 -25.34
CA GLY A 61 -19.60 1.35 -24.78
C GLY A 61 -20.89 0.84 -24.11
N TRP A 62 -21.62 1.73 -23.43
CA TRP A 62 -22.93 1.42 -22.85
C TRP A 62 -24.00 1.09 -23.91
N ASP A 63 -24.01 1.82 -25.03
CA ASP A 63 -24.93 1.55 -26.13
C ASP A 63 -24.61 0.22 -26.82
N ILE A 64 -23.33 -0.12 -27.00
CA ILE A 64 -22.90 -1.44 -27.48
C ILE A 64 -23.36 -2.55 -26.53
N LEU A 65 -23.16 -2.36 -25.21
CA LEU A 65 -23.65 -3.31 -24.21
C LEU A 65 -25.16 -3.53 -24.34
N LYS A 66 -25.95 -2.45 -24.41
CA LYS A 66 -27.42 -2.54 -24.53
C LYS A 66 -27.89 -3.22 -25.81
N ALA A 67 -27.18 -3.01 -26.92
CA ALA A 67 -27.53 -3.60 -28.21
C ALA A 67 -27.24 -5.11 -28.28
N ASN A 68 -26.36 -5.63 -27.40
CA ASN A 68 -26.02 -7.04 -27.38
C ASN A 68 -27.15 -7.88 -26.75
N SER A 69 -27.59 -8.93 -27.45
CA SER A 69 -28.67 -9.83 -27.02
C SER A 69 -28.38 -10.58 -25.72
N HIS A 70 -27.10 -10.79 -25.39
CA HIS A 70 -26.67 -11.37 -24.10
C HIS A 70 -26.97 -10.45 -22.91
N SER A 71 -27.19 -9.15 -23.13
CA SER A 71 -27.54 -8.18 -22.08
C SER A 71 -29.05 -8.04 -21.84
N SER A 72 -29.88 -8.87 -22.49
CA SER A 72 -31.35 -8.82 -22.35
C SER A 72 -31.81 -9.43 -21.03
N ASN A 73 -32.63 -8.71 -20.24
CA ASN A 73 -33.22 -9.24 -19.01
C ASN A 73 -34.22 -10.40 -19.25
N THR A 74 -34.54 -10.72 -20.51
CA THR A 74 -35.33 -11.90 -20.91
C THR A 74 -34.48 -13.09 -21.39
N TYR A 75 -33.15 -13.00 -21.25
CA TYR A 75 -32.24 -14.09 -21.61
C TYR A 75 -32.61 -15.39 -20.88
N THR A 76 -32.56 -16.52 -21.60
CA THR A 76 -32.90 -17.84 -21.06
C THR A 76 -31.67 -18.74 -21.06
N PRO A 77 -31.18 -19.17 -19.89
CA PRO A 77 -30.00 -20.03 -19.80
C PRO A 77 -30.27 -21.43 -20.37
N SER A 78 -29.19 -22.09 -20.81
CA SER A 78 -29.20 -23.44 -21.37
C SER A 78 -28.18 -24.34 -20.65
N PRO A 79 -28.34 -24.58 -19.33
CA PRO A 79 -27.37 -25.32 -18.54
C PRO A 79 -27.24 -26.77 -19.03
N GLN A 80 -26.02 -27.29 -18.99
CA GLN A 80 -25.71 -28.67 -19.37
C GLN A 80 -25.19 -29.44 -18.17
N ALA A 81 -25.57 -30.71 -18.03
CA ALA A 81 -25.06 -31.56 -16.95
C ALA A 81 -23.56 -31.84 -17.11
N ILE A 82 -23.13 -32.04 -18.36
CA ILE A 82 -21.73 -32.21 -18.75
C ILE A 82 -21.45 -31.26 -19.92
N VAL A 83 -20.35 -30.52 -19.81
CA VAL A 83 -19.83 -29.69 -20.92
C VAL A 83 -18.68 -30.43 -21.60
N TYR A 84 -18.81 -30.69 -22.90
CA TYR A 84 -17.79 -31.31 -23.73
C TYR A 84 -17.07 -30.25 -24.58
N ARG A 85 -15.73 -30.20 -24.48
CA ARG A 85 -14.84 -29.43 -25.37
C ARG A 85 -13.69 -30.32 -25.85
N GLY A 86 -13.46 -30.32 -27.16
CA GLY A 86 -12.65 -31.29 -27.87
C GLY A 86 -13.44 -32.57 -28.15
N PHE A 87 -13.49 -33.00 -29.41
CA PHE A 87 -14.18 -34.23 -29.80
C PHE A 87 -13.40 -35.47 -29.32
N ASP A 88 -14.00 -36.24 -28.41
CA ASP A 88 -13.43 -37.44 -27.80
C ASP A 88 -13.73 -38.74 -28.57
N GLY A 89 -14.32 -38.63 -29.76
CA GLY A 89 -14.77 -39.77 -30.57
C GLY A 89 -16.20 -40.24 -30.29
N THR A 90 -16.84 -39.73 -29.23
CA THR A 90 -18.16 -40.21 -28.76
C THR A 90 -19.17 -39.06 -28.57
N HIS A 91 -18.75 -37.98 -27.92
CA HIS A 91 -19.64 -36.90 -27.50
C HIS A 91 -19.45 -35.66 -28.38
N ALA A 92 -20.56 -35.10 -28.86
CA ALA A 92 -20.55 -33.84 -29.58
C ALA A 92 -20.22 -32.68 -28.64
N GLU A 93 -19.43 -31.72 -29.12
CA GLU A 93 -19.09 -30.52 -28.37
C GLU A 93 -20.33 -29.66 -28.09
N ASN A 94 -20.48 -29.21 -26.84
CA ASN A 94 -21.60 -28.37 -26.41
C ASN A 94 -21.18 -27.16 -25.57
N TYR A 95 -19.87 -26.91 -25.42
CA TYR A 95 -19.30 -25.82 -24.62
C TYR A 95 -19.76 -24.41 -25.04
N SER A 96 -20.32 -24.27 -26.25
CA SER A 96 -20.98 -23.03 -26.67
C SER A 96 -22.16 -22.64 -25.82
N LYS A 97 -22.87 -23.59 -25.20
CA LYS A 97 -23.92 -23.29 -24.25
C LYS A 97 -23.36 -22.56 -23.01
N LEU A 98 -22.19 -22.98 -22.53
CA LEU A 98 -21.55 -22.39 -21.37
C LEU A 98 -21.07 -20.96 -21.64
N TYR A 99 -20.31 -20.74 -22.72
CA TYR A 99 -19.72 -19.41 -22.95
C TYR A 99 -20.77 -18.33 -23.25
N ASN A 100 -21.88 -18.67 -23.92
CA ASN A 100 -22.95 -17.71 -24.19
C ASN A 100 -23.65 -17.30 -22.87
N ASP A 101 -23.94 -18.27 -22.01
CA ASP A 101 -24.58 -18.02 -20.71
C ASP A 101 -23.67 -17.23 -19.76
N VAL A 102 -22.36 -17.53 -19.74
CA VAL A 102 -21.38 -16.78 -18.93
C VAL A 102 -21.26 -15.32 -19.40
N ALA A 103 -21.18 -15.10 -20.72
CA ALA A 103 -21.17 -13.75 -21.29
C ALA A 103 -22.47 -12.98 -20.96
N ALA A 104 -23.62 -13.65 -21.01
CA ALA A 104 -24.89 -13.06 -20.59
C ALA A 104 -24.90 -12.69 -19.10
N ALA A 105 -24.46 -13.58 -18.21
CA ALA A 105 -24.40 -13.30 -16.78
C ALA A 105 -23.53 -12.06 -16.47
N TYR A 106 -22.37 -11.93 -17.12
CA TYR A 106 -21.50 -10.76 -16.95
C TYR A 106 -22.14 -9.47 -17.51
N ALA A 107 -22.67 -9.51 -18.73
CA ALA A 107 -23.34 -8.36 -19.36
C ALA A 107 -24.53 -7.88 -18.53
N LEU A 108 -25.35 -8.81 -18.01
CA LEU A 108 -26.48 -8.52 -17.12
C LEU A 108 -26.02 -7.93 -15.78
N GLY A 109 -24.90 -8.41 -15.22
CA GLY A 109 -24.29 -7.81 -14.03
C GLY A 109 -23.88 -6.36 -14.25
N LEU A 110 -23.25 -6.05 -15.39
CA LEU A 110 -22.91 -4.67 -15.76
C LEU A 110 -24.17 -3.81 -15.95
N ARG A 111 -25.19 -4.33 -16.63
CA ARG A 111 -26.48 -3.65 -16.80
C ARG A 111 -27.06 -3.27 -15.45
N TRP A 112 -27.09 -4.19 -14.49
CA TRP A 112 -27.59 -3.95 -13.14
C TRP A 112 -26.77 -2.89 -12.38
N LYS A 113 -25.44 -3.06 -12.28
CA LYS A 113 -24.61 -2.14 -11.48
C LYS A 113 -24.65 -0.70 -12.00
N ILE A 114 -24.78 -0.51 -13.31
CA ILE A 114 -24.75 0.82 -13.95
C ILE A 114 -26.14 1.48 -13.94
N SER A 115 -27.20 0.74 -14.31
CA SER A 115 -28.56 1.30 -14.38
C SER A 115 -29.29 1.33 -13.03
N GLY A 116 -28.97 0.40 -12.13
CA GLY A 116 -29.72 0.15 -10.89
C GLY A 116 -30.99 -0.70 -11.08
N ASP A 117 -31.30 -1.14 -12.30
CA ASP A 117 -32.48 -1.95 -12.59
C ASP A 117 -32.26 -3.42 -12.18
N SER A 118 -33.00 -3.86 -11.16
CA SER A 118 -32.87 -5.18 -10.56
C SER A 118 -33.29 -6.33 -11.48
N SER A 119 -34.08 -6.07 -12.54
CA SER A 119 -34.49 -7.12 -13.48
C SER A 119 -33.29 -7.76 -14.22
N PHE A 120 -32.21 -7.00 -14.42
CA PHE A 120 -30.97 -7.55 -14.98
C PHE A 120 -30.23 -8.43 -13.96
N ALA A 121 -30.23 -8.06 -12.67
CA ALA A 121 -29.66 -8.90 -11.62
C ALA A 121 -30.44 -10.20 -11.44
N ASP A 122 -31.77 -10.15 -11.49
CA ASP A 122 -32.63 -11.34 -11.43
C ASP A 122 -32.34 -12.31 -12.59
N ALA A 123 -32.17 -11.78 -13.81
CA ALA A 123 -31.79 -12.57 -14.97
C ALA A 123 -30.39 -13.19 -14.84
N ALA A 124 -29.41 -12.44 -14.30
CA ALA A 124 -28.07 -12.96 -14.03
C ALA A 124 -28.12 -14.09 -12.98
N VAL A 125 -28.84 -13.89 -11.87
CA VAL A 125 -29.04 -14.92 -10.82
C VAL A 125 -29.68 -16.18 -11.40
N LYS A 126 -30.65 -16.06 -12.32
CA LYS A 126 -31.25 -17.21 -13.01
C LYS A 126 -30.20 -18.05 -13.73
N ILE A 127 -29.23 -17.41 -14.40
CA ILE A 127 -28.12 -18.10 -15.07
C ILE A 127 -27.20 -18.77 -14.05
N LEU A 128 -26.73 -18.02 -13.04
CA LEU A 128 -25.83 -18.54 -11.99
C LEU A 128 -26.44 -19.76 -11.28
N ASN A 129 -27.74 -19.68 -10.96
CA ASN A 129 -28.47 -20.75 -10.29
C ASN A 129 -28.74 -21.96 -11.19
N ALA A 130 -29.06 -21.73 -12.46
CA ALA A 130 -29.32 -22.80 -13.42
C ALA A 130 -28.07 -23.67 -13.65
N TRP A 131 -26.89 -23.05 -13.81
CA TRP A 131 -25.65 -23.80 -13.97
C TRP A 131 -25.20 -24.47 -12.68
N SER A 132 -25.22 -23.77 -11.54
CA SER A 132 -24.78 -24.35 -10.25
C SER A 132 -25.64 -25.51 -9.76
N SER A 133 -26.87 -25.65 -10.23
CA SER A 133 -27.75 -26.79 -9.92
C SER A 133 -27.65 -27.95 -10.92
N THR A 134 -27.03 -27.74 -12.09
CA THR A 134 -27.05 -28.70 -13.20
C THR A 134 -25.65 -29.23 -13.55
N LEU A 135 -24.63 -28.36 -13.60
CA LEU A 135 -23.31 -28.72 -14.08
C LEU A 135 -22.57 -29.61 -13.09
N THR A 136 -22.17 -30.79 -13.56
CA THR A 136 -21.47 -31.78 -12.75
C THR A 136 -20.05 -32.07 -13.22
N SER A 137 -19.74 -31.83 -14.51
CA SER A 137 -18.42 -32.10 -15.08
C SER A 137 -18.16 -31.28 -16.35
N ILE A 138 -16.88 -30.98 -16.60
CA ILE A 138 -16.37 -30.60 -17.92
C ILE A 138 -15.51 -31.78 -18.42
N GLN A 139 -15.69 -32.18 -19.67
CA GLN A 139 -15.08 -33.37 -20.28
C GLN A 139 -14.70 -33.10 -21.75
N GLY A 140 -14.15 -34.11 -22.42
CA GLY A 140 -13.67 -34.06 -23.80
C GLY A 140 -12.19 -34.45 -23.87
N THR A 141 -11.44 -33.81 -24.77
CA THR A 141 -9.98 -33.99 -24.87
C THR A 141 -9.27 -33.15 -23.80
N SER A 142 -7.96 -32.90 -23.97
CA SER A 142 -7.26 -31.88 -23.18
C SER A 142 -7.94 -30.51 -23.21
N ASP A 143 -8.73 -30.20 -24.26
CA ASP A 143 -9.44 -28.92 -24.38
C ASP A 143 -10.48 -28.68 -23.26
N ALA A 144 -10.83 -29.71 -22.49
CA ALA A 144 -11.56 -29.53 -21.24
C ALA A 144 -10.87 -28.54 -20.28
N ALA A 145 -9.53 -28.51 -20.24
CA ALA A 145 -8.77 -27.55 -19.45
C ALA A 145 -8.90 -26.11 -19.98
N LEU A 146 -9.02 -25.91 -21.29
CA LEU A 146 -9.33 -24.60 -21.87
C LEU A 146 -10.73 -24.13 -21.50
N ALA A 147 -11.73 -25.03 -21.56
CA ALA A 147 -13.09 -24.70 -21.12
C ALA A 147 -13.13 -24.31 -19.63
N ALA A 148 -12.47 -25.10 -18.78
CA ALA A 148 -12.40 -24.83 -17.36
C ALA A 148 -11.67 -23.50 -17.07
N GLY A 149 -10.52 -23.26 -17.70
CA GLY A 149 -9.74 -22.04 -17.50
C GLY A 149 -10.46 -20.79 -17.98
N ILE A 150 -10.85 -20.75 -19.25
CA ILE A 150 -11.47 -19.57 -19.86
C ILE A 150 -12.82 -19.26 -19.22
N TYR A 151 -13.72 -20.24 -19.12
CA TYR A 151 -15.07 -19.93 -18.66
C TYR A 151 -15.16 -19.86 -17.13
N GLY A 152 -14.27 -20.54 -16.40
CA GLY A 152 -14.24 -20.47 -14.94
C GLY A 152 -13.94 -19.07 -14.41
N TYR A 153 -12.91 -18.40 -14.93
CA TYR A 153 -12.57 -17.04 -14.49
C TYR A 153 -13.67 -16.03 -14.85
N GLN A 154 -14.26 -16.18 -16.04
CA GLN A 154 -15.34 -15.31 -16.50
C GLN A 154 -16.60 -15.49 -15.65
N PHE A 155 -16.93 -16.74 -15.29
CA PHE A 155 -18.12 -17.04 -14.52
C PHE A 155 -18.00 -16.56 -13.06
N ALA A 156 -16.81 -16.71 -12.46
CA ALA A 156 -16.49 -16.13 -11.16
C ALA A 156 -16.59 -14.60 -11.17
N ASN A 157 -16.08 -13.94 -12.22
CA ASN A 157 -16.23 -12.49 -12.38
C ASN A 157 -17.68 -12.05 -12.53
N ALA A 158 -18.50 -12.75 -13.32
CA ALA A 158 -19.93 -12.46 -13.42
C ALA A 158 -20.62 -12.58 -12.06
N ALA A 159 -20.34 -13.65 -11.31
CA ALA A 159 -20.86 -13.88 -9.98
C ALA A 159 -20.42 -12.83 -8.97
N GLU A 160 -19.17 -12.36 -9.04
CA GLU A 160 -18.64 -11.31 -8.17
C GLU A 160 -19.42 -10.00 -8.28
N ILE A 161 -19.79 -9.63 -9.51
CA ILE A 161 -20.63 -8.44 -9.73
C ILE A 161 -21.94 -8.58 -8.96
N ILE A 162 -22.57 -9.76 -9.04
CA ILE A 162 -23.88 -10.09 -8.46
C ILE A 162 -23.81 -10.40 -6.95
N ARG A 163 -22.63 -10.66 -6.38
CA ARG A 163 -22.42 -11.14 -4.99
C ARG A 163 -23.24 -10.40 -3.93
N THR A 164 -23.36 -9.09 -4.07
CA THR A 164 -24.04 -8.21 -3.09
C THR A 164 -25.54 -8.01 -3.38
N TYR A 165 -26.09 -8.65 -4.40
CA TYR A 165 -27.50 -8.52 -4.76
C TYR A 165 -28.36 -9.31 -3.78
N SER A 166 -29.31 -8.63 -3.12
CA SER A 166 -30.17 -9.24 -2.10
C SER A 166 -31.09 -10.34 -2.64
N GLY A 167 -31.37 -10.34 -3.95
CA GLY A 167 -32.15 -11.39 -4.62
C GLY A 167 -31.37 -12.69 -4.85
N TRP A 168 -30.05 -12.74 -4.60
CA TRP A 168 -29.28 -13.97 -4.73
C TRP A 168 -29.11 -14.67 -3.37
N ALA A 169 -29.92 -15.71 -3.14
CA ALA A 169 -29.96 -16.39 -1.85
C ALA A 169 -28.59 -16.98 -1.45
N ALA A 170 -28.23 -16.86 -0.18
CA ALA A 170 -26.94 -17.34 0.33
C ALA A 170 -26.70 -18.85 0.10
N ALA A 171 -27.76 -19.66 0.14
CA ALA A 171 -27.68 -21.09 -0.18
C ALA A 171 -27.32 -21.34 -1.65
N ASP A 172 -27.84 -20.51 -2.56
CA ASP A 172 -27.50 -20.58 -3.99
C ASP A 172 -26.07 -20.09 -4.25
N GLN A 173 -25.63 -19.03 -3.56
CA GLN A 173 -24.23 -18.60 -3.58
C GLN A 173 -23.29 -19.73 -3.14
N THR A 174 -23.64 -20.43 -2.06
CA THR A 174 -22.86 -21.57 -1.54
C THR A 174 -22.79 -22.72 -2.55
N ARG A 175 -23.91 -23.03 -3.21
CA ARG A 175 -23.94 -24.03 -4.29
C ARG A 175 -23.07 -23.61 -5.47
N PHE A 176 -23.12 -22.34 -5.86
CA PHE A 176 -22.27 -21.80 -6.93
C PHE A 176 -20.78 -21.86 -6.58
N LYS A 177 -20.38 -21.45 -5.36
CA LYS A 177 -19.00 -21.61 -4.84
C LYS A 177 -18.53 -23.06 -4.95
N THR A 178 -19.41 -24.01 -4.61
CA THR A 178 -19.14 -25.46 -4.69
C THR A 178 -18.94 -25.93 -6.13
N MET A 179 -19.78 -25.47 -7.07
CA MET A 179 -19.61 -25.78 -8.50
C MET A 179 -18.27 -25.25 -9.03
N LEU A 180 -17.92 -23.98 -8.74
CA LEU A 180 -16.65 -23.40 -9.15
C LEU A 180 -15.46 -24.24 -8.64
N HIS A 181 -15.50 -24.67 -7.37
CA HIS A 181 -14.44 -25.49 -6.81
C HIS A 181 -14.36 -26.89 -7.44
N ASN A 182 -15.48 -27.62 -7.46
CA ASN A 182 -15.48 -29.04 -7.81
C ASN A 182 -15.37 -29.28 -9.32
N VAL A 183 -15.90 -28.38 -10.14
CA VAL A 183 -15.93 -28.56 -11.59
C VAL A 183 -14.78 -27.81 -12.29
N PHE A 184 -14.51 -26.57 -11.89
CA PHE A 184 -13.52 -25.73 -12.57
C PHE A 184 -12.14 -25.83 -11.92
N PHE A 185 -12.02 -25.44 -10.64
CA PHE A 185 -10.73 -25.42 -9.94
C PHE A 185 -10.03 -26.78 -9.96
N SER A 186 -10.78 -27.87 -9.78
CA SER A 186 -10.22 -29.23 -9.79
C SER A 186 -9.51 -29.55 -11.11
N ILE A 187 -10.05 -29.12 -12.25
CA ILE A 187 -9.40 -29.27 -13.57
C ILE A 187 -8.24 -28.29 -13.72
N ASN A 188 -8.42 -27.04 -13.26
CA ASN A 188 -7.38 -26.01 -13.40
C ASN A 188 -6.11 -26.37 -12.64
N HIS A 189 -6.24 -26.75 -11.37
CA HIS A 189 -5.15 -27.18 -10.52
C HIS A 189 -4.45 -28.42 -11.09
N ASP A 190 -5.22 -29.44 -11.45
CA ASP A 190 -4.69 -30.68 -12.03
C ASP A 190 -3.90 -30.43 -13.33
N PHE A 191 -4.39 -29.52 -14.18
CA PHE A 191 -3.69 -29.11 -15.39
C PHE A 191 -2.36 -28.40 -15.08
N LEU A 192 -2.33 -27.42 -14.17
CA LEU A 192 -1.10 -26.69 -13.84
C LEU A 192 -0.05 -27.55 -13.12
N VAL A 193 -0.47 -28.63 -12.45
CA VAL A 193 0.42 -29.57 -11.76
C VAL A 193 0.97 -30.62 -12.71
N ARG A 194 0.11 -31.22 -13.55
CA ARG A 194 0.49 -32.39 -14.35
C ARG A 194 0.71 -32.09 -15.82
N HIS A 195 0.14 -31.02 -16.36
CA HIS A 195 0.11 -30.71 -17.79
C HIS A 195 -0.31 -31.92 -18.63
N ASN A 196 -1.35 -32.64 -18.20
CA ASN A 196 -1.79 -33.92 -18.80
C ASN A 196 -0.66 -34.97 -18.99
N ASN A 197 0.36 -34.93 -18.13
CA ASN A 197 1.59 -35.73 -18.18
C ASN A 197 2.42 -35.52 -19.46
N ALA A 198 2.22 -34.40 -20.16
CA ALA A 198 3.03 -34.00 -21.31
C ALA A 198 4.34 -33.33 -20.86
N ALA A 199 5.22 -33.01 -21.82
CA ALA A 199 6.37 -32.16 -21.54
C ALA A 199 5.92 -30.79 -21.02
N LEU A 200 6.69 -30.19 -20.10
CA LEU A 200 6.30 -28.95 -19.41
C LEU A 200 6.09 -27.75 -20.36
N ASP A 201 6.69 -27.78 -21.55
CA ASP A 201 6.62 -26.75 -22.58
C ASP A 201 5.77 -27.14 -23.80
N HIS A 202 5.09 -28.29 -23.74
CA HIS A 202 4.15 -28.78 -24.76
C HIS A 202 2.96 -27.82 -24.93
N TYR A 203 2.31 -27.47 -23.83
CA TYR A 203 1.17 -26.55 -23.85
C TYR A 203 1.63 -25.10 -23.98
N TRP A 204 0.97 -24.36 -24.87
CA TRP A 204 1.25 -22.94 -25.13
C TRP A 204 0.80 -22.05 -23.96
N ALA A 205 1.34 -20.82 -23.87
CA ALA A 205 1.12 -19.93 -22.73
C ALA A 205 -0.36 -19.70 -22.40
N ASN A 206 -1.24 -19.57 -23.40
CA ASN A 206 -2.67 -19.34 -23.17
C ASN A 206 -3.35 -20.41 -22.30
N TRP A 207 -2.86 -21.66 -22.34
CA TRP A 207 -3.42 -22.76 -21.57
C TRP A 207 -3.18 -22.57 -20.07
N ASP A 208 -1.94 -22.32 -19.69
CA ASP A 208 -1.57 -22.03 -18.31
C ASP A 208 -2.23 -20.73 -17.83
N LEU A 209 -2.21 -19.67 -18.66
CA LEU A 209 -2.78 -18.37 -18.32
C LEU A 209 -4.28 -18.45 -18.01
N CYS A 210 -5.07 -19.16 -18.82
CA CYS A 210 -6.51 -19.25 -18.56
C CYS A 210 -6.83 -20.09 -17.32
N ASN A 211 -6.11 -21.19 -17.07
CA ASN A 211 -6.27 -22.00 -15.87
C ASN A 211 -5.87 -21.23 -14.61
N MET A 212 -4.78 -20.46 -14.68
CA MET A 212 -4.34 -19.57 -13.61
C MET A 212 -5.33 -18.42 -13.36
N ALA A 213 -5.87 -17.81 -14.41
CA ALA A 213 -6.91 -16.77 -14.28
C ALA A 213 -8.15 -17.32 -13.56
N SER A 214 -8.56 -18.55 -13.88
CA SER A 214 -9.68 -19.24 -13.22
C SER A 214 -9.40 -19.49 -11.74
N MET A 215 -8.24 -20.08 -11.41
CA MET A 215 -7.86 -20.31 -10.02
C MET A 215 -7.80 -19.01 -9.22
N LEU A 216 -7.24 -17.94 -9.79
CA LEU A 216 -7.18 -16.63 -9.14
C LEU A 216 -8.59 -16.09 -8.85
N ALA A 217 -9.48 -16.09 -9.84
CA ALA A 217 -10.84 -15.58 -9.71
C ALA A 217 -11.69 -16.43 -8.74
N ILE A 218 -11.58 -17.76 -8.80
CA ILE A 218 -12.30 -18.68 -7.89
C ILE A 218 -11.76 -18.53 -6.47
N GLY A 219 -10.44 -18.35 -6.29
CA GLY A 219 -9.81 -18.09 -5.00
C GLY A 219 -10.39 -16.84 -4.33
N ILE A 220 -10.51 -15.74 -5.10
CA ILE A 220 -11.16 -14.50 -4.64
C ILE A 220 -12.64 -14.77 -4.32
N PHE A 221 -13.42 -15.38 -5.23
CA PHE A 221 -14.85 -15.58 -5.03
C PHE A 221 -15.17 -16.47 -3.81
N ASN A 222 -14.39 -17.52 -3.62
CA ASN A 222 -14.59 -18.51 -2.56
C ASN A 222 -13.92 -18.11 -1.24
N ASP A 223 -13.29 -16.95 -1.16
CA ASP A 223 -12.52 -16.50 0.00
C ASP A 223 -11.38 -17.47 0.36
N ASN A 224 -10.74 -18.10 -0.65
CA ASN A 224 -9.70 -19.11 -0.50
C ASN A 224 -8.30 -18.54 -0.82
N THR A 225 -7.58 -18.16 0.23
CA THR A 225 -6.24 -17.57 0.14
C THR A 225 -5.18 -18.52 -0.39
N THR A 226 -5.30 -19.82 -0.12
CA THR A 226 -4.33 -20.83 -0.62
C THR A 226 -4.42 -20.94 -2.14
N MET A 227 -5.64 -21.03 -2.67
CA MET A 227 -5.90 -21.09 -4.11
C MET A 227 -5.41 -19.83 -4.84
N TYR A 228 -5.65 -18.65 -4.25
CA TYR A 228 -5.14 -17.40 -4.78
C TYR A 228 -3.61 -17.36 -4.81
N GLN A 229 -2.96 -17.72 -3.69
CA GLN A 229 -1.50 -17.69 -3.59
C GLN A 229 -0.84 -18.72 -4.51
N GLU A 230 -1.49 -19.85 -4.76
CA GLU A 230 -1.04 -20.81 -5.77
C GLU A 230 -0.99 -20.18 -7.17
N ALA A 231 -2.06 -19.48 -7.57
CA ALA A 231 -2.10 -18.77 -8.86
C ALA A 231 -1.03 -17.66 -8.95
N ILE A 232 -0.86 -16.83 -7.90
CA ILE A 232 0.17 -15.79 -7.85
C ILE A 232 1.59 -16.40 -7.91
N THR A 233 1.81 -17.51 -7.20
CA THR A 233 3.10 -18.21 -7.20
C THR A 233 3.39 -18.81 -8.57
N TYR A 234 2.39 -19.40 -9.23
CA TYR A 234 2.53 -19.95 -10.57
C TYR A 234 2.84 -18.84 -11.60
N PHE A 235 2.19 -17.67 -11.51
CA PHE A 235 2.49 -16.53 -12.38
C PHE A 235 3.97 -16.15 -12.33
N LYS A 236 4.54 -16.09 -11.12
CA LYS A 236 5.92 -15.66 -10.87
C LYS A 236 6.95 -16.77 -11.14
N SER A 237 6.62 -18.02 -10.83
CA SER A 237 7.61 -19.10 -10.71
C SER A 237 7.11 -20.49 -11.14
N GLY A 238 5.99 -20.57 -11.85
CA GLY A 238 5.41 -21.81 -12.35
C GLY A 238 6.35 -22.62 -13.25
N VAL A 239 5.96 -23.85 -13.57
CA VAL A 239 6.79 -24.76 -14.37
C VAL A 239 6.50 -24.69 -15.87
N GLY A 240 5.28 -24.32 -16.25
CA GLY A 240 4.83 -24.26 -17.64
C GLY A 240 4.95 -22.86 -18.28
N ASN A 241 4.42 -22.75 -19.50
CA ASN A 241 4.60 -21.59 -20.36
C ASN A 241 3.81 -20.35 -19.96
N GLY A 242 2.85 -20.44 -19.02
CA GLY A 242 2.09 -19.27 -18.56
C GLY A 242 2.74 -18.47 -17.45
N ARG A 243 3.86 -18.94 -16.88
CA ARG A 243 4.67 -18.11 -15.98
C ARG A 243 5.24 -16.94 -16.78
N ILE A 244 5.32 -15.74 -16.19
CA ILE A 244 5.61 -14.52 -16.95
C ILE A 244 6.94 -14.56 -17.71
N ASP A 245 7.95 -15.24 -17.16
CA ASP A 245 9.27 -15.43 -17.76
C ASP A 245 9.32 -16.35 -18.97
N ARG A 246 8.32 -17.22 -19.14
CA ARG A 246 8.18 -18.05 -20.33
C ARG A 246 7.16 -17.48 -21.28
N THR A 247 6.10 -16.85 -20.78
CA THR A 247 5.13 -16.14 -21.62
C THR A 247 5.82 -15.03 -22.42
N ILE A 248 6.60 -14.18 -21.74
CA ILE A 248 7.36 -13.06 -22.32
C ILE A 248 8.85 -13.38 -22.14
N TRP A 249 9.34 -14.32 -22.95
CA TRP A 249 10.63 -14.97 -22.71
C TRP A 249 11.83 -14.19 -23.23
N LYS A 250 11.62 -13.26 -24.17
CA LYS A 250 12.72 -12.50 -24.79
C LYS A 250 12.43 -11.01 -24.82
N LEU A 251 13.32 -10.23 -24.19
CA LEU A 251 13.29 -8.77 -24.23
C LEU A 251 14.26 -8.22 -25.28
N TYR A 252 13.87 -7.12 -25.90
CA TYR A 252 14.64 -6.31 -26.84
C TYR A 252 14.68 -4.86 -26.38
N LYS A 253 15.74 -4.16 -26.76
CA LYS A 253 15.80 -2.69 -26.70
C LYS A 253 15.79 -2.16 -28.13
N VAL A 254 14.73 -1.44 -28.49
CA VAL A 254 14.51 -0.92 -29.85
C VAL A 254 14.12 0.54 -29.71
N ASP A 255 14.87 1.44 -30.34
CA ASP A 255 14.58 2.89 -30.34
C ASP A 255 14.41 3.51 -28.94
N GLY A 256 15.11 2.99 -27.93
CA GLY A 256 15.01 3.44 -26.55
C GLY A 256 13.91 2.76 -25.72
N GLU A 257 13.04 1.98 -26.36
CA GLU A 257 11.93 1.26 -25.73
C GLU A 257 12.29 -0.21 -25.45
N VAL A 258 11.64 -0.80 -24.44
CA VAL A 258 11.76 -2.23 -24.12
C VAL A 258 10.56 -2.97 -24.68
N LEU A 259 10.81 -3.91 -25.60
CA LEU A 259 9.78 -4.75 -26.20
C LEU A 259 10.00 -6.21 -25.80
N GLY A 260 8.92 -6.95 -25.50
CA GLY A 260 8.97 -8.34 -25.08
C GLY A 260 8.28 -9.28 -26.08
N GLN A 261 9.02 -10.19 -26.70
CA GLN A 261 8.43 -11.21 -27.55
C GLN A 261 7.61 -12.20 -26.73
N CYS A 262 6.33 -12.32 -27.10
CA CYS A 262 5.46 -13.37 -26.58
C CYS A 262 5.88 -14.71 -27.18
N GLN A 263 5.82 -15.76 -26.36
CA GLN A 263 6.12 -17.12 -26.75
C GLN A 263 5.27 -17.61 -27.92
N GLU A 264 4.01 -17.17 -28.01
CA GLU A 264 3.10 -17.56 -29.08
C GLU A 264 3.28 -16.76 -30.40
N SER A 265 4.15 -15.74 -30.42
CA SER A 265 4.29 -14.86 -31.59
C SER A 265 4.75 -15.58 -32.87
N GLY A 266 5.47 -16.70 -32.75
CA GLY A 266 5.87 -17.53 -33.88
C GLY A 266 4.78 -18.49 -34.39
N ARG A 267 3.70 -18.69 -33.61
CA ARG A 267 2.58 -19.60 -33.93
C ARG A 267 1.58 -18.87 -34.81
N ASP A 268 0.90 -17.90 -34.22
CA ASP A 268 -0.02 -16.98 -34.89
C ASP A 268 -0.36 -15.82 -33.94
N GLN A 269 -0.80 -14.70 -34.50
CA GLN A 269 -1.12 -13.52 -33.71
C GLN A 269 -2.47 -13.60 -32.99
N GLY A 270 -3.35 -14.53 -33.40
CA GLY A 270 -4.60 -14.77 -32.68
C GLY A 270 -4.32 -15.25 -31.25
N HIS A 271 -3.39 -16.19 -31.08
CA HIS A 271 -3.03 -16.66 -29.74
C HIS A 271 -2.06 -15.71 -29.03
N ALA A 272 -1.11 -15.08 -29.73
CA ALA A 272 -0.26 -14.08 -29.08
C ALA A 272 -1.07 -12.92 -28.49
N THR A 273 -2.16 -12.49 -29.14
CA THR A 273 -3.08 -11.48 -28.58
C THR A 273 -4.00 -12.04 -27.50
N LEU A 274 -4.30 -13.36 -27.50
CA LEU A 274 -5.03 -14.03 -26.41
C LEU A 274 -4.27 -13.94 -25.08
N ASP A 275 -2.96 -14.12 -25.10
CA ASP A 275 -2.14 -14.10 -23.88
C ASP A 275 -2.27 -12.77 -23.14
N PHE A 276 -2.26 -11.64 -23.84
CA PHE A 276 -2.47 -10.32 -23.23
C PHE A 276 -3.91 -10.09 -22.78
N ALA A 277 -4.85 -10.72 -23.46
CA ALA A 277 -6.25 -10.73 -23.07
C ALA A 277 -6.53 -11.55 -21.78
N LEU A 278 -5.59 -12.43 -21.39
CA LEU A 278 -5.60 -13.17 -20.12
C LEU A 278 -4.71 -12.51 -19.06
N LEU A 279 -3.51 -12.05 -19.43
CA LEU A 279 -2.56 -11.36 -18.55
C LEU A 279 -3.15 -10.08 -17.95
N GLY A 280 -3.90 -9.30 -18.74
CA GLY A 280 -4.59 -8.10 -18.26
C GLY A 280 -5.54 -8.43 -17.09
N PRO A 281 -6.55 -9.29 -17.29
CA PRO A 281 -7.43 -9.76 -16.22
C PRO A 281 -6.71 -10.35 -15.00
N ILE A 282 -5.69 -11.20 -15.19
CA ILE A 282 -4.88 -11.74 -14.09
C ILE A 282 -4.28 -10.60 -13.26
N ALA A 283 -3.62 -9.65 -13.93
CA ALA A 283 -2.97 -8.54 -13.27
C ALA A 283 -3.97 -7.59 -12.60
N GLN A 284 -5.14 -7.34 -13.21
CA GLN A 284 -6.17 -6.49 -12.64
C GLN A 284 -6.83 -7.10 -11.41
N MET A 285 -7.15 -8.41 -11.44
CA MET A 285 -7.68 -9.11 -10.27
C MET A 285 -6.67 -9.12 -9.12
N ALA A 286 -5.39 -9.37 -9.41
CA ALA A 286 -4.35 -9.30 -8.39
C ALA A 286 -4.17 -7.88 -7.83
N TYR A 287 -4.14 -6.88 -8.71
CA TYR A 287 -3.97 -5.46 -8.35
C TYR A 287 -5.08 -4.97 -7.42
N ASN A 288 -6.32 -5.37 -7.68
CA ASN A 288 -7.47 -5.03 -6.83
C ASN A 288 -7.45 -5.71 -5.46
N GLN A 289 -6.61 -6.75 -5.28
CA GLN A 289 -6.32 -7.38 -4.00
C GLN A 289 -5.01 -6.88 -3.38
N GLY A 290 -4.31 -5.94 -4.01
CA GLY A 290 -3.07 -5.33 -3.50
C GLY A 290 -1.77 -5.91 -4.06
N ASP A 291 -1.83 -6.92 -4.93
CA ASP A 291 -0.65 -7.51 -5.59
C ASP A 291 -0.41 -6.87 -6.97
N ASP A 292 0.64 -6.03 -7.10
CA ASP A 292 0.95 -5.30 -8.34
C ASP A 292 1.69 -6.17 -9.37
N LEU A 293 0.94 -7.04 -10.06
CA LEU A 293 1.48 -7.85 -11.17
C LEU A 293 1.74 -7.04 -12.45
N PHE A 294 1.11 -5.87 -12.62
CA PHE A 294 1.41 -4.96 -13.73
C PHE A 294 2.83 -4.41 -13.60
N GLY A 295 3.25 -4.04 -12.38
CA GLY A 295 4.61 -3.57 -12.09
C GLY A 295 5.69 -4.66 -12.03
N TYR A 296 5.29 -5.94 -12.00
CA TYR A 296 6.21 -7.05 -11.80
C TYR A 296 7.26 -7.15 -12.91
N GLU A 297 8.50 -7.45 -12.51
CA GLU A 297 9.70 -7.48 -13.38
C GLU A 297 9.84 -6.26 -14.30
N SER A 298 9.79 -5.07 -13.70
CA SER A 298 9.95 -3.81 -14.44
C SER A 298 8.91 -3.62 -15.55
N ASN A 299 7.65 -3.90 -15.24
CA ASN A 299 6.51 -3.83 -16.16
C ASN A 299 6.62 -4.81 -17.34
N LYS A 300 6.94 -6.08 -17.07
CA LYS A 300 7.14 -7.08 -18.12
C LYS A 300 5.92 -7.29 -19.01
N ILE A 301 4.72 -7.21 -18.43
CA ILE A 301 3.45 -7.24 -19.18
C ILE A 301 3.37 -6.07 -20.18
N LEU A 302 3.80 -4.85 -19.80
CA LEU A 302 3.86 -3.69 -20.70
C LEU A 302 4.81 -3.94 -21.88
N ALA A 303 6.02 -4.44 -21.60
CA ALA A 303 6.98 -4.76 -22.67
C ALA A 303 6.38 -5.76 -23.68
N GLY A 304 5.69 -6.78 -23.18
CA GLY A 304 4.98 -7.75 -24.03
C GLY A 304 3.81 -7.15 -24.80
N SER A 305 3.00 -6.31 -24.15
CA SER A 305 1.84 -5.71 -24.80
C SER A 305 2.27 -4.73 -25.88
N GLU A 306 3.30 -3.91 -25.65
CA GLU A 306 3.87 -3.01 -26.66
C GLU A 306 4.42 -3.80 -27.86
N TYR A 307 5.17 -4.88 -27.64
CA TYR A 307 5.68 -5.72 -28.73
C TYR A 307 4.55 -6.30 -29.58
N THR A 308 3.58 -6.93 -28.93
CA THR A 308 2.50 -7.66 -29.60
C THR A 308 1.55 -6.69 -30.30
N ALA A 309 1.26 -5.55 -29.67
CA ALA A 309 0.49 -4.47 -30.28
C ALA A 309 1.22 -3.88 -31.49
N LYS A 310 2.51 -3.55 -31.37
CA LYS A 310 3.32 -3.00 -32.47
C LYS A 310 3.25 -3.89 -33.70
N TYR A 311 3.44 -5.19 -33.52
CA TYR A 311 3.34 -6.13 -34.64
C TYR A 311 1.94 -6.19 -35.24
N ASN A 312 0.90 -6.23 -34.40
CA ASN A 312 -0.48 -6.37 -34.86
C ASN A 312 -1.07 -5.11 -35.51
N ILE A 313 -0.54 -3.92 -35.25
CA ILE A 313 -0.93 -2.70 -35.97
C ILE A 313 -0.21 -2.54 -37.32
N GLY A 314 0.62 -3.52 -37.72
CA GLY A 314 1.26 -3.57 -39.04
C GLY A 314 2.75 -3.18 -39.06
N ASP A 315 3.33 -2.78 -37.92
CA ASP A 315 4.76 -2.46 -37.83
C ASP A 315 5.61 -3.73 -37.61
N ASP A 316 6.88 -3.69 -37.96
CA ASP A 316 7.81 -4.80 -37.72
C ASP A 316 8.41 -4.77 -36.30
N VAL A 317 8.76 -5.97 -35.81
CA VAL A 317 9.40 -6.19 -34.51
C VAL A 317 10.57 -7.15 -34.65
N PRO A 318 11.62 -7.04 -33.81
CA PRO A 318 12.67 -8.05 -33.77
C PRO A 318 12.10 -9.40 -33.33
N TYR A 319 12.66 -10.49 -33.83
CA TYR A 319 12.23 -11.83 -33.47
C TYR A 319 13.42 -12.76 -33.29
N THR A 320 13.41 -13.54 -32.21
CA THR A 320 14.37 -14.60 -31.94
C THR A 320 13.64 -15.92 -32.10
N SER A 321 14.25 -16.86 -32.83
CA SER A 321 13.72 -18.21 -33.04
C SER A 321 13.28 -18.81 -31.70
N TYR A 322 12.01 -19.22 -31.64
CA TYR A 322 11.44 -19.89 -30.47
C TYR A 322 11.46 -21.41 -30.69
N THR A 323 11.71 -22.18 -29.63
CA THR A 323 11.75 -23.64 -29.68
C THR A 323 11.18 -24.21 -28.38
N ASN A 324 10.27 -25.18 -28.51
CA ASN A 324 9.80 -26.01 -27.41
C ASN A 324 9.95 -27.50 -27.78
N SER A 325 9.40 -28.40 -26.96
CA SER A 325 9.40 -29.86 -27.20
C SER A 325 8.83 -30.30 -28.55
N ASP A 326 7.95 -29.50 -29.16
CA ASP A 326 7.15 -29.94 -30.31
C ASP A 326 7.55 -29.25 -31.61
N VAL A 327 7.93 -27.98 -31.54
CA VAL A 327 8.15 -27.13 -32.72
C VAL A 327 9.34 -26.18 -32.56
N THR A 328 9.91 -25.81 -33.69
CA THR A 328 10.82 -24.67 -33.83
C THR A 328 10.19 -23.64 -34.76
N GLN A 329 10.10 -22.40 -34.30
CA GLN A 329 9.51 -21.28 -35.03
C GLN A 329 10.59 -20.25 -35.34
N PRO A 330 11.25 -20.34 -36.52
CA PRO A 330 12.40 -19.52 -36.85
C PRO A 330 12.04 -18.07 -37.20
N VAL A 331 10.76 -17.80 -37.49
CA VAL A 331 10.26 -16.48 -37.90
C VAL A 331 8.96 -16.17 -37.15
N ILE A 332 8.69 -14.87 -36.95
CA ILE A 332 7.40 -14.40 -36.44
C ILE A 332 6.30 -14.74 -37.46
N SER A 333 5.13 -15.16 -36.97
CA SER A 333 4.02 -15.57 -37.82
C SER A 333 3.17 -14.37 -38.24
N ASN A 334 2.96 -14.22 -39.54
CA ASN A 334 2.02 -13.24 -40.10
C ASN A 334 0.56 -13.77 -40.08
N SER A 335 0.34 -15.00 -39.63
CA SER A 335 -1.01 -15.58 -39.50
C SER A 335 -1.82 -14.80 -38.46
N SER A 336 -3.05 -14.45 -38.81
CA SER A 336 -3.98 -13.70 -37.95
C SER A 336 -3.45 -12.32 -37.49
N ARG A 337 -2.44 -11.75 -38.15
CA ARG A 337 -1.89 -10.42 -37.81
C ARG A 337 -2.96 -9.34 -37.97
N GLY A 338 -3.08 -8.49 -36.96
CA GLY A 338 -4.14 -7.47 -36.89
C GLY A 338 -5.48 -8.01 -36.40
N SER A 339 -5.50 -9.20 -35.78
CA SER A 339 -6.70 -9.74 -35.15
C SER A 339 -7.26 -8.76 -34.12
N ILE A 340 -8.54 -8.44 -34.28
CA ILE A 340 -9.28 -7.55 -33.38
C ILE A 340 -9.94 -8.38 -32.29
N ARG A 341 -9.62 -8.10 -31.03
CA ARG A 341 -10.26 -8.70 -29.84
C ARG A 341 -10.21 -7.75 -28.63
N PRO A 342 -11.08 -7.92 -27.64
CA PRO A 342 -11.01 -7.18 -26.38
C PRO A 342 -9.76 -7.52 -25.59
N ALA A 343 -9.06 -6.50 -25.08
CA ALA A 343 -7.92 -6.64 -24.15
C ALA A 343 -7.30 -5.28 -23.80
N TRP A 344 -7.26 -4.41 -24.80
CA TRP A 344 -6.29 -3.32 -24.88
C TRP A 344 -6.71 -2.09 -24.08
N GLU A 345 -8.01 -1.92 -23.84
CA GLU A 345 -8.51 -0.86 -22.95
C GLU A 345 -7.96 -0.98 -21.53
N LEU A 346 -8.00 -2.19 -20.96
CA LEU A 346 -7.47 -2.45 -19.62
C LEU A 346 -5.97 -2.13 -19.53
N LEU A 347 -5.19 -2.70 -20.45
CA LEU A 347 -3.73 -2.54 -20.45
C LEU A 347 -3.33 -1.07 -20.63
N HIS A 348 -3.96 -0.38 -21.57
CA HIS A 348 -3.64 1.02 -21.83
C HIS A 348 -4.11 1.93 -20.69
N ALA A 349 -5.32 1.73 -20.15
CA ALA A 349 -5.79 2.49 -19.00
C ALA A 349 -4.87 2.32 -17.79
N HIS A 350 -4.37 1.10 -17.54
CA HIS A 350 -3.42 0.88 -16.45
C HIS A 350 -2.08 1.57 -16.69
N TYR A 351 -1.44 1.32 -17.84
CA TYR A 351 -0.08 1.83 -18.04
C TYR A 351 -0.03 3.32 -18.41
N HIS A 352 -0.86 3.77 -19.34
CA HIS A 352 -0.88 5.17 -19.77
C HIS A 352 -1.66 6.06 -18.80
N ASP A 353 -2.92 5.72 -18.51
CA ASP A 353 -3.79 6.65 -17.77
C ASP A 353 -3.48 6.65 -16.28
N LEU A 354 -3.22 5.49 -15.68
CA LEU A 354 -2.95 5.37 -14.24
C LEU A 354 -1.46 5.54 -13.92
N LYS A 355 -0.57 4.80 -14.60
CA LYS A 355 0.89 4.79 -14.28
C LYS A 355 1.71 5.83 -15.05
N ARG A 356 1.14 6.53 -16.05
CA ARG A 356 1.84 7.53 -16.88
C ARG A 356 3.06 6.98 -17.61
N LEU A 357 3.05 5.69 -17.92
CA LEU A 357 4.10 5.03 -18.70
C LEU A 357 3.77 5.08 -20.18
N ASN A 358 4.83 5.02 -21.01
CA ASN A 358 4.66 4.92 -22.44
C ASN A 358 4.01 3.56 -22.79
N SER A 359 2.80 3.60 -23.35
CA SER A 359 2.13 2.43 -23.92
C SER A 359 1.56 2.78 -25.29
N GLN A 360 2.38 3.45 -26.11
CA GLN A 360 2.00 3.98 -27.40
C GLN A 360 1.37 2.93 -28.32
N TYR A 361 2.00 1.77 -28.46
CA TYR A 361 1.53 0.73 -29.38
C TYR A 361 0.28 0.04 -28.84
N THR A 362 0.24 -0.24 -27.54
CA THR A 362 -0.94 -0.74 -26.83
C THR A 362 -2.12 0.22 -27.02
N GLY A 363 -1.88 1.54 -26.94
CA GLY A 363 -2.88 2.57 -27.18
C GLY A 363 -3.39 2.59 -28.62
N LYS A 364 -2.50 2.50 -29.62
CA LYS A 364 -2.88 2.37 -31.03
C LYS A 364 -3.69 1.11 -31.30
N MET A 365 -3.34 -0.01 -30.68
CA MET A 365 -4.08 -1.26 -30.79
C MET A 365 -5.45 -1.16 -30.13
N ARG A 366 -5.56 -0.50 -28.97
CA ARG A 366 -6.84 -0.14 -28.34
C ARG A 366 -7.72 0.69 -29.29
N ASP A 367 -7.16 1.68 -29.97
CA ASP A 367 -7.91 2.50 -30.92
C ASP A 367 -8.34 1.71 -32.17
N LEU A 368 -7.47 0.83 -32.67
CA LEU A 368 -7.80 -0.09 -33.76
C LEU A 368 -8.99 -0.98 -33.38
N VAL A 369 -8.97 -1.58 -32.19
CA VAL A 369 -10.07 -2.42 -31.69
C VAL A 369 -11.36 -1.63 -31.55
N ASN A 370 -11.32 -0.44 -30.93
CA ASN A 370 -12.48 0.42 -30.77
C ASN A 370 -13.08 0.82 -32.12
N SER A 371 -12.24 1.19 -33.09
CA SER A 371 -12.69 1.55 -34.43
C SER A 371 -13.36 0.38 -35.14
N GLY A 372 -12.86 -0.85 -34.94
CA GLY A 372 -13.41 -2.08 -35.49
C GLY A 372 -14.70 -2.56 -34.83
N SER A 373 -15.07 -2.03 -33.65
CA SER A 373 -16.27 -2.42 -32.90
C SER A 373 -17.27 -1.27 -32.69
N GLY A 374 -17.32 -0.30 -33.60
CA GLY A 374 -18.34 0.76 -33.56
C GLY A 374 -18.03 1.92 -32.62
N GLY A 375 -16.74 2.16 -32.34
CA GLY A 375 -16.24 3.31 -31.58
C GLY A 375 -15.90 3.02 -30.12
N ALA A 376 -16.16 1.80 -29.64
CA ALA A 376 -15.82 1.34 -28.29
C ALA A 376 -15.67 -0.19 -28.27
N GLU A 377 -14.87 -0.72 -27.35
CA GLU A 377 -14.64 -2.16 -27.16
C GLU A 377 -15.95 -2.85 -26.73
N GLY A 378 -16.38 -3.87 -27.48
CA GLY A 378 -17.58 -4.67 -27.21
C GLY A 378 -17.28 -5.93 -26.38
N GLY A 379 -18.25 -6.84 -26.29
CA GLY A 379 -18.12 -8.11 -25.56
C GLY A 379 -19.18 -9.12 -25.99
N GLY A 380 -19.21 -10.31 -25.39
CA GLY A 380 -20.26 -11.31 -25.63
C GLY A 380 -20.57 -11.57 -27.11
N GLY A 381 -19.60 -12.10 -27.87
CA GLY A 381 -19.78 -12.48 -29.27
C GLY A 381 -19.69 -11.35 -30.29
N ASN A 382 -19.43 -10.10 -29.87
CA ASN A 382 -19.21 -8.98 -30.80
C ASN A 382 -18.02 -9.18 -31.76
N TYR A 383 -17.12 -10.13 -31.47
CA TYR A 383 -15.92 -10.43 -32.26
C TYR A 383 -15.98 -11.80 -32.95
N GLY A 384 -17.16 -12.43 -32.99
CA GLY A 384 -17.38 -13.73 -33.61
C GLY A 384 -18.34 -14.61 -32.81
N SER A 385 -19.02 -15.54 -33.49
CA SER A 385 -19.99 -16.46 -32.86
C SER A 385 -19.35 -17.75 -32.30
N ASN A 386 -18.10 -18.02 -32.65
CA ASN A 386 -17.31 -19.15 -32.15
C ASN A 386 -16.62 -18.81 -30.82
N SER A 387 -15.93 -19.78 -30.20
CA SER A 387 -15.23 -19.58 -28.91
C SER A 387 -14.36 -18.33 -28.87
N GLY A 388 -13.67 -18.00 -29.97
CA GLY A 388 -12.75 -16.87 -30.02
C GLY A 388 -13.40 -15.53 -29.67
N GLY A 389 -14.68 -15.33 -30.02
CA GLY A 389 -15.45 -14.14 -29.65
C GLY A 389 -15.95 -14.10 -28.21
N PHE A 390 -15.66 -15.16 -27.43
CA PHE A 390 -16.07 -15.38 -26.04
C PHE A 390 -14.90 -15.81 -25.13
N ASP A 391 -13.67 -15.81 -25.64
CA ASP A 391 -12.49 -16.13 -24.82
C ASP A 391 -12.17 -14.98 -23.83
N GLN A 392 -12.85 -13.83 -23.95
CA GLN A 392 -12.79 -12.68 -23.05
C GLN A 392 -14.17 -12.08 -22.75
N LEU A 393 -14.29 -11.37 -21.62
CA LEU A 393 -15.52 -10.69 -21.21
C LEU A 393 -15.82 -9.40 -22.00
N GLY A 394 -14.78 -8.61 -22.30
CA GLY A 394 -14.87 -7.36 -23.07
C GLY A 394 -15.55 -6.19 -22.34
N TYR A 395 -16.08 -5.26 -23.13
CA TYR A 395 -16.66 -3.97 -22.74
C TYR A 395 -15.66 -2.97 -22.11
N GLY A 396 -14.37 -3.07 -22.44
CA GLY A 396 -13.31 -2.34 -21.76
C GLY A 396 -13.38 -0.82 -21.85
N THR A 397 -13.95 -0.24 -22.93
CA THR A 397 -14.15 1.21 -23.00
C THR A 397 -15.14 1.70 -21.96
N LEU A 398 -16.18 0.92 -21.69
CA LEU A 398 -17.12 1.19 -20.61
C LEU A 398 -16.45 0.94 -19.26
N THR A 399 -15.75 -0.19 -19.11
CA THR A 399 -15.35 -0.66 -17.79
C THR A 399 -14.01 -0.15 -17.29
N PHE A 400 -13.01 0.05 -18.14
CA PHE A 400 -11.64 0.37 -17.72
C PHE A 400 -11.20 1.79 -18.06
N ARG A 401 -11.79 2.44 -19.08
CA ARG A 401 -11.37 3.78 -19.51
C ARG A 401 -11.40 4.77 -18.34
N LEU A 402 -10.28 5.44 -18.11
CA LEU A 402 -10.14 6.52 -17.14
C LEU A 402 -10.28 7.87 -17.86
N ALA A 403 -10.71 8.91 -17.14
CA ALA A 403 -10.79 10.25 -17.73
C ALA A 403 -9.39 10.83 -17.94
N GLU A 404 -9.13 11.43 -19.09
CA GLU A 404 -7.93 12.23 -19.30
C GLU A 404 -7.93 13.38 -18.28
N PHE A 405 -6.83 13.51 -17.54
CA PHE A 405 -6.54 14.78 -16.88
C PHE A 405 -6.23 15.77 -18.00
N PRO A 406 -6.83 16.98 -18.00
CA PRO A 406 -6.43 17.99 -18.95
C PRO A 406 -4.94 18.24 -18.74
N VAL A 407 -4.15 17.94 -19.77
CA VAL A 407 -2.76 18.37 -19.86
C VAL A 407 -2.80 19.90 -19.83
N PHE A 408 -2.45 20.51 -18.71
CA PHE A 408 -2.03 21.91 -18.70
C PHE A 408 -0.70 21.98 -19.44
N SER A 409 -0.76 22.01 -20.77
CA SER A 409 0.30 22.53 -21.62
C SER A 409 0.28 24.04 -21.44
N LEU A 410 0.95 24.53 -20.39
CA LEU A 410 1.26 25.94 -20.23
C LEU A 410 2.44 26.27 -21.17
N ILE A 411 2.18 26.31 -22.48
CA ILE A 411 3.03 27.05 -23.41
C ILE A 411 2.43 28.45 -23.48
N LEU A 412 3.19 29.41 -22.95
CA LEU A 412 2.95 30.84 -23.06
C LEU A 412 2.90 31.25 -24.54
N ASP A 413 1.77 31.75 -25.00
CA ASP A 413 1.72 32.72 -26.10
C ASP A 413 0.67 33.80 -25.78
N THR A 414 1.08 34.77 -24.96
CA THR A 414 0.22 35.82 -24.38
C THR A 414 0.07 37.06 -25.28
N ASN A 415 0.41 36.99 -26.57
CA ASN A 415 0.41 38.19 -27.41
C ASN A 415 -0.82 38.39 -28.29
N SER A 416 -1.66 37.38 -28.54
CA SER A 416 -2.83 37.54 -29.43
C SER A 416 -4.16 37.85 -28.72
N VAL A 417 -4.26 37.63 -27.40
CA VAL A 417 -5.52 37.78 -26.64
C VAL A 417 -5.67 39.18 -26.01
N ILE A 418 -4.57 39.93 -25.87
CA ILE A 418 -4.58 41.26 -25.24
C ILE A 418 -5.05 42.36 -26.21
N GLU A 419 -4.78 42.24 -27.51
CA GLU A 419 -5.15 43.28 -28.49
C GLU A 419 -6.66 43.36 -28.78
N ASP A 420 -7.40 42.25 -28.66
CA ASP A 420 -8.84 42.23 -28.93
C ASP A 420 -9.67 42.79 -27.74
N PHE A 421 -9.12 42.74 -26.52
CA PHE A 421 -9.83 43.16 -25.31
C PHE A 421 -9.79 44.67 -25.06
N ILE A 422 -8.81 45.39 -25.63
CA ILE A 422 -8.64 46.83 -25.43
C ILE A 422 -9.60 47.65 -26.31
N ASN A 423 -10.07 47.11 -27.44
CA ASN A 423 -10.69 47.92 -28.48
C ASN A 423 -12.25 47.98 -28.44
N HIS A 424 -12.98 47.04 -27.81
CA HIS A 424 -14.46 47.08 -27.79
C HIS A 424 -15.11 46.34 -26.58
N PRO A 425 -15.63 47.04 -25.54
CA PRO A 425 -16.43 46.38 -24.51
C PRO A 425 -17.95 46.63 -24.70
N PRO A 426 -18.75 45.65 -25.10
CA PRO A 426 -20.21 45.78 -25.08
C PRO A 426 -20.78 45.51 -23.67
N ALA A 427 -21.64 46.43 -23.20
CA ALA A 427 -22.19 46.50 -21.84
C ALA A 427 -22.98 45.26 -21.37
N ASP A 428 -23.42 44.39 -22.28
CA ASP A 428 -24.14 43.15 -21.94
C ASP A 428 -23.26 42.01 -21.40
N ILE A 429 -21.94 42.15 -21.50
CA ILE A 429 -20.98 41.16 -20.97
C ILE A 429 -20.71 41.41 -19.48
N ILE A 430 -20.75 42.66 -19.00
CA ILE A 430 -20.43 43.00 -17.59
C ILE A 430 -21.44 42.36 -16.62
N MET A 431 -22.71 42.29 -16.98
CA MET A 431 -23.75 41.74 -16.10
C MET A 431 -23.81 40.19 -16.14
N LYS A 432 -23.40 39.57 -17.25
CA LYS A 432 -23.13 38.12 -17.33
C LYS A 432 -21.85 37.76 -16.57
N ILE A 433 -20.82 38.59 -16.66
CA ILE A 433 -19.59 38.46 -15.87
C ILE A 433 -19.89 38.62 -14.38
N PHE A 434 -20.78 39.51 -13.92
CA PHE A 434 -21.11 39.58 -12.49
C PHE A 434 -21.87 38.36 -11.97
N LYS A 435 -22.76 37.73 -12.77
CA LYS A 435 -23.43 36.47 -12.40
C LYS A 435 -22.48 35.28 -12.46
N VAL A 436 -21.57 35.28 -13.43
CA VAL A 436 -20.54 34.25 -13.58
C VAL A 436 -19.45 34.42 -12.52
N ILE A 437 -19.07 35.64 -12.13
CA ILE A 437 -18.15 35.93 -11.02
C ILE A 437 -18.84 35.63 -9.68
N ALA A 438 -20.12 35.93 -9.47
CA ALA A 438 -20.81 35.53 -8.25
C ALA A 438 -20.94 33.99 -8.14
N ALA A 439 -21.23 33.30 -9.24
CA ALA A 439 -21.25 31.84 -9.31
C ALA A 439 -19.83 31.23 -9.22
N LEU A 440 -18.81 31.89 -9.79
CA LEU A 440 -17.40 31.51 -9.72
C LEU A 440 -16.78 31.87 -8.38
N SER A 441 -17.31 32.83 -7.61
CA SER A 441 -16.87 33.12 -6.24
C SER A 441 -17.49 32.12 -5.27
N PHE A 442 -18.75 31.70 -5.51
CA PHE A 442 -19.37 30.58 -4.80
C PHE A 442 -18.76 29.22 -5.16
N LEU A 443 -18.24 29.07 -6.39
CA LEU A 443 -17.42 27.94 -6.79
C LEU A 443 -15.97 28.10 -6.31
N ALA A 444 -15.35 29.27 -6.29
CA ALA A 444 -13.95 29.45 -5.88
C ALA A 444 -13.74 29.30 -4.37
N GLU A 445 -14.73 29.63 -3.55
CA GLU A 445 -14.72 29.26 -2.12
C GLU A 445 -14.88 27.74 -1.90
N ASN A 446 -15.35 27.00 -2.90
CA ASN A 446 -15.47 25.53 -2.88
C ASN A 446 -14.51 24.78 -3.83
N VAL A 447 -13.71 25.48 -4.64
CA VAL A 447 -12.85 24.92 -5.70
C VAL A 447 -11.36 25.30 -5.47
N LEU A 448 -11.04 26.13 -4.48
CA LEU A 448 -9.67 26.26 -3.94
C LEU A 448 -9.32 25.18 -2.89
N GLY A 449 -10.11 24.11 -2.81
CA GLY A 449 -9.92 22.97 -1.90
C GLY A 449 -9.93 21.60 -2.59
N THR A 450 -9.77 21.51 -3.91
CA THR A 450 -9.71 20.22 -4.61
C THR A 450 -8.26 19.84 -4.93
N GLY A 451 -7.55 19.41 -3.89
CA GLY A 451 -6.45 18.45 -4.07
C GLY A 451 -6.99 17.22 -4.81
N GLY A 452 -6.12 16.57 -5.60
CA GLY A 452 -6.50 15.52 -6.54
C GLY A 452 -7.45 14.47 -5.95
N LEU A 453 -8.46 14.09 -6.74
CA LEU A 453 -9.30 12.89 -6.58
C LEU A 453 -9.87 12.68 -5.16
N ASN A 454 -11.06 13.27 -4.90
CA ASN A 454 -12.03 12.89 -3.87
C ASN A 454 -11.53 11.94 -2.75
N GLY A 455 -10.84 12.51 -1.76
CA GLY A 455 -10.72 11.93 -0.42
C GLY A 455 -10.04 10.57 -0.33
N LEU A 456 -9.26 10.18 -1.34
CA LEU A 456 -8.29 9.10 -1.19
C LEU A 456 -6.90 9.73 -1.06
N PRO A 457 -6.15 9.41 0.01
CA PRO A 457 -4.75 9.85 0.14
C PRO A 457 -3.95 9.52 -1.11
N VAL A 458 -2.95 10.33 -1.45
CA VAL A 458 -1.95 9.96 -2.48
C VAL A 458 -1.15 8.78 -1.93
N LEU A 459 -1.62 7.57 -2.20
CA LEU A 459 -0.98 6.33 -1.76
C LEU A 459 0.19 6.02 -2.68
N ASN A 460 1.40 5.99 -2.13
CA ASN A 460 2.56 5.49 -2.86
C ASN A 460 2.41 3.99 -3.14
N GLY A 461 3.14 3.46 -4.13
CA GLY A 461 3.09 2.05 -4.56
C GLY A 461 3.41 1.01 -3.46
N PRO A 462 3.31 -0.30 -3.73
CA PRO A 462 3.54 -1.34 -2.72
C PRO A 462 4.92 -1.21 -2.05
N VAL A 463 5.02 -1.65 -0.80
CA VAL A 463 6.31 -1.68 -0.09
C VAL A 463 7.20 -2.71 -0.78
N ASN A 464 8.38 -2.30 -1.25
CA ASN A 464 9.30 -3.21 -1.92
C ASN A 464 9.78 -4.28 -0.93
N PRO A 465 9.62 -5.58 -1.24
CA PRO A 465 10.15 -6.63 -0.38
C PRO A 465 11.68 -6.54 -0.36
N VAL A 466 12.24 -6.66 0.83
CA VAL A 466 13.69 -6.67 1.04
C VAL A 466 14.12 -8.03 1.57
N THR A 467 15.22 -8.54 1.04
CA THR A 467 15.85 -9.77 1.52
C THR A 467 17.21 -9.46 2.15
N ASN A 468 17.62 -10.27 3.13
CA ASN A 468 18.98 -10.29 3.68
C ASN A 468 19.44 -9.00 4.41
N VAL A 469 18.54 -8.37 5.17
CA VAL A 469 18.91 -7.23 6.05
C VAL A 469 19.05 -7.71 7.49
N HIS A 470 20.12 -7.28 8.16
CA HIS A 470 20.37 -7.64 9.54
C HIS A 470 19.28 -7.07 10.45
N GLY A 471 18.57 -7.96 11.16
CA GLY A 471 17.46 -7.61 12.03
C GLY A 471 16.08 -7.69 11.41
N MET A 472 15.95 -8.18 10.17
CA MET A 472 14.66 -8.35 9.51
C MET A 472 13.73 -9.30 10.28
N LYS A 473 12.43 -9.02 10.25
CA LYS A 473 11.37 -9.87 10.80
C LYS A 473 10.92 -10.90 9.76
N LYS A 474 10.56 -12.10 10.21
CA LYS A 474 10.10 -13.21 9.35
C LYS A 474 8.64 -13.59 9.60
N GLY A 475 8.07 -13.17 10.72
CA GLY A 475 6.67 -13.43 11.07
C GLY A 475 6.11 -12.36 12.01
N PRO A 476 4.77 -12.21 12.07
CA PRO A 476 4.14 -11.16 12.91
C PRO A 476 4.40 -11.39 14.40
N GLY A 477 4.55 -12.66 14.84
CA GLY A 477 4.87 -12.99 16.23
C GLY A 477 6.29 -12.61 16.69
N GLU A 478 7.11 -12.01 15.83
CA GLU A 478 8.45 -11.54 16.18
C GLU A 478 8.49 -10.07 16.62
N PHE A 479 7.39 -9.32 16.50
CA PHE A 479 7.31 -7.95 16.98
C PHE A 479 7.23 -7.91 18.52
N ILE A 480 7.96 -6.97 19.12
CA ILE A 480 7.99 -6.74 20.56
C ILE A 480 7.09 -5.56 20.87
N HIS A 481 6.22 -5.72 21.87
CA HIS A 481 5.27 -4.70 22.30
C HIS A 481 5.18 -4.58 23.84
N PRO A 482 5.07 -3.34 24.39
CA PRO A 482 5.34 -2.10 23.67
C PRO A 482 6.81 -2.08 23.21
N GLY A 483 7.07 -1.61 21.99
CA GLY A 483 8.41 -1.75 21.39
C GLY A 483 8.76 -0.66 20.38
N LEU A 484 8.18 0.52 20.55
CA LEU A 484 8.55 1.73 19.82
C LEU A 484 9.68 2.48 20.54
N TRP A 485 9.48 3.75 20.91
CA TRP A 485 10.45 4.49 21.71
C TRP A 485 10.64 3.90 23.11
N HIS A 486 9.56 3.40 23.69
CA HIS A 486 9.53 2.83 25.03
C HIS A 486 9.07 1.39 25.00
N THR A 487 9.82 0.56 25.70
CA THR A 487 9.44 -0.78 26.12
C THR A 487 8.85 -0.74 27.52
N HIS A 488 8.25 -1.85 27.96
CA HIS A 488 7.70 -1.94 29.32
C HIS A 488 8.76 -1.55 30.38
N ASP A 489 9.99 -2.05 30.24
CA ASP A 489 11.09 -1.78 31.16
C ASP A 489 11.52 -0.29 31.15
N ASP A 490 11.37 0.41 30.02
CA ASP A 490 11.62 1.86 29.99
C ASP A 490 10.55 2.64 30.72
N LEU A 491 9.29 2.30 30.48
CA LEU A 491 8.16 2.96 31.12
C LEU A 491 8.23 2.74 32.64
N GLU A 492 8.54 1.52 33.09
CA GLU A 492 8.76 1.21 34.50
C GLU A 492 9.96 1.96 35.09
N ARG A 493 11.08 2.05 34.35
CA ARG A 493 12.24 2.84 34.78
C ARG A 493 11.87 4.32 34.98
N ILE A 494 11.13 4.91 34.05
CA ILE A 494 10.65 6.30 34.16
C ILE A 494 9.75 6.44 35.39
N ARG A 495 8.74 5.57 35.52
CA ARG A 495 7.77 5.58 36.61
C ARG A 495 8.46 5.46 37.97
N LEU A 496 9.36 4.50 38.14
CA LEU A 496 10.08 4.29 39.40
C LEU A 496 11.04 5.43 39.71
N GLY A 497 11.76 5.96 38.71
CA GLY A 497 12.62 7.14 38.91
C GLY A 497 11.85 8.33 39.48
N VAL A 498 10.65 8.59 38.95
CA VAL A 498 9.76 9.64 39.45
C VAL A 498 9.24 9.32 40.85
N GLN A 499 8.70 8.11 41.08
CA GLN A 499 8.12 7.71 42.36
C GLN A 499 9.14 7.71 43.50
N ASN A 500 10.37 7.28 43.19
CA ASN A 500 11.49 7.27 44.13
C ASN A 500 12.15 8.64 44.30
N LYS A 501 11.64 9.68 43.62
CA LYS A 501 12.18 11.05 43.66
C LYS A 501 13.67 11.10 43.33
N GLN A 502 14.10 10.30 42.36
CA GLN A 502 15.49 10.21 41.91
C GLN A 502 15.76 11.21 40.80
N ASP A 503 16.83 11.98 40.92
CA ASP A 503 17.31 12.79 39.81
C ASP A 503 18.03 11.90 38.77
N PRO A 504 17.85 12.17 37.46
CA PRO A 504 17.20 13.37 36.90
C PRO A 504 15.68 13.28 36.70
N TRP A 505 15.05 12.10 36.87
CA TRP A 505 13.60 11.93 36.63
C TRP A 505 12.73 12.86 37.47
N LYS A 506 13.07 13.07 38.74
CA LYS A 506 12.35 13.97 39.66
C LYS A 506 12.29 15.40 39.11
N SER A 507 13.44 15.99 38.80
CA SER A 507 13.53 17.37 38.33
C SER A 507 12.93 17.53 36.93
N ALA A 508 13.12 16.55 36.05
CA ALA A 508 12.50 16.54 34.73
C ALA A 508 10.97 16.40 34.81
N TYR A 509 10.45 15.49 35.64
CA TYR A 509 9.02 15.30 35.85
C TYR A 509 8.35 16.54 36.44
N ALA A 510 8.98 17.22 37.39
CA ALA A 510 8.43 18.43 37.97
C ALA A 510 8.14 19.54 36.93
N LYS A 511 8.93 19.60 35.85
CA LYS A 511 8.70 20.52 34.74
C LYS A 511 7.70 19.95 33.72
N PHE A 512 7.87 18.67 33.36
CA PHE A 512 6.98 17.96 32.46
C PHE A 512 5.53 18.01 32.94
N SER A 513 5.27 17.70 34.21
CA SER A 513 3.93 17.70 34.81
C SER A 513 3.26 19.08 34.87
N LEU A 514 3.99 20.16 34.59
CA LEU A 514 3.46 21.53 34.51
C LEU A 514 3.27 22.02 33.07
N ASP A 515 3.77 21.28 32.06
CA ASP A 515 3.57 21.65 30.67
C ASP A 515 2.09 21.52 30.30
N SER A 516 1.62 22.43 29.45
CA SER A 516 0.21 22.52 29.07
C SER A 516 -0.30 21.27 28.36
N TYR A 517 0.58 20.55 27.63
CA TYR A 517 0.22 19.32 26.93
C TYR A 517 0.22 18.09 27.85
N SER A 518 0.85 18.18 29.03
CA SER A 518 0.83 17.14 30.06
C SER A 518 -0.39 17.21 30.97
N GLN A 519 -1.23 18.25 30.87
CA GLN A 519 -2.41 18.39 31.71
C GLN A 519 -3.57 17.52 31.20
N ALA A 520 -4.25 16.80 32.10
CA ALA A 520 -5.48 16.09 31.75
C ALA A 520 -6.60 17.06 31.30
N SER A 521 -6.54 18.31 31.76
CA SER A 521 -7.44 19.40 31.36
C SER A 521 -7.13 20.01 29.99
N TYR A 522 -6.12 19.53 29.26
CA TYR A 522 -5.82 19.96 27.89
C TYR A 522 -7.08 19.88 27.02
N VAL A 523 -7.39 20.94 26.28
CA VAL A 523 -8.55 20.96 25.37
C VAL A 523 -8.09 20.60 23.97
N MET A 524 -8.62 19.50 23.44
CA MET A 524 -8.35 19.04 22.07
C MET A 524 -8.71 20.13 21.05
N GLN A 525 -7.85 20.31 20.06
CA GLN A 525 -7.95 21.41 19.08
C GLN A 525 -8.47 20.97 17.70
N GLY A 526 -8.47 19.67 17.40
CA GLY A 526 -9.14 19.06 16.25
C GLY A 526 -10.33 18.17 16.66
N PRO A 527 -10.61 17.06 15.94
CA PRO A 527 -9.94 16.61 14.72
C PRO A 527 -10.37 17.39 13.48
N LYS A 528 -9.44 17.62 12.56
CA LYS A 528 -9.75 18.08 11.20
C LYS A 528 -9.86 16.87 10.29
N GLN A 529 -10.76 16.93 9.32
CA GLN A 529 -10.89 15.86 8.31
C GLN A 529 -9.70 15.82 7.35
N VAL A 530 -9.19 16.98 6.96
CA VAL A 530 -8.03 17.08 6.06
C VAL A 530 -6.94 17.92 6.70
N LEU A 531 -5.75 17.33 6.83
CA LEU A 531 -4.54 18.04 7.24
C LEU A 531 -3.78 18.52 6.00
N CYS A 532 -3.18 19.70 6.08
CA CYS A 532 -2.27 20.21 5.05
C CYS A 532 -1.01 20.83 5.64
N ARG A 533 0.15 20.51 5.06
CA ARG A 533 1.46 21.14 5.32
C ARG A 533 2.21 21.46 4.01
N GLY A 534 2.84 22.63 3.94
CA GLY A 534 3.56 23.12 2.75
C GLY A 534 2.88 24.36 2.17
N LYS A 535 2.47 24.31 0.89
CA LYS A 535 1.76 25.43 0.23
C LYS A 535 0.43 25.82 0.92
N CYS A 536 -0.25 24.87 1.56
CA CYS A 536 -1.29 25.14 2.55
C CYS A 536 -0.85 24.71 3.94
N SER A 537 -1.45 25.30 4.98
CA SER A 537 -1.05 25.06 6.37
C SER A 537 -2.27 25.08 7.28
N ASN A 538 -2.64 23.93 7.84
CA ASN A 538 -3.71 23.83 8.83
C ASN A 538 -3.42 22.81 9.95
N TYR A 539 -2.21 22.26 9.99
CA TYR A 539 -1.85 21.06 10.76
C TYR A 539 -1.52 21.30 12.24
N THR A 540 -1.37 22.56 12.66
CA THR A 540 -0.98 22.91 14.04
C THR A 540 -1.88 22.30 15.11
N THR A 541 -3.18 22.15 14.85
CA THR A 541 -4.11 21.51 15.79
C THR A 541 -3.75 20.02 15.99
N PHE A 542 -3.36 19.32 14.93
CA PHE A 542 -2.86 17.95 15.02
C PHE A 542 -1.51 17.87 15.74
N THR A 543 -0.57 18.77 15.45
CA THR A 543 0.72 18.83 16.17
C THR A 543 0.52 18.96 17.68
N ASN A 544 -0.41 19.83 18.09
CA ASN A 544 -0.73 20.08 19.48
C ASN A 544 -1.42 18.86 20.14
N ASP A 545 -2.39 18.28 19.46
CA ASP A 545 -3.14 17.13 19.96
C ASP A 545 -2.30 15.86 20.03
N ALA A 546 -1.46 15.57 19.03
CA ALA A 546 -0.55 14.42 19.03
C ALA A 546 0.45 14.50 20.20
N ARG A 547 0.95 15.70 20.49
CA ARG A 547 1.81 15.94 21.66
C ARG A 547 1.06 15.75 22.97
N ALA A 548 -0.16 16.29 23.08
CA ALA A 548 -0.99 16.09 24.26
C ALA A 548 -1.30 14.61 24.49
N ALA A 549 -1.60 13.85 23.42
CA ALA A 549 -1.82 12.41 23.51
C ALA A 549 -0.59 11.69 24.08
N TYR A 550 0.59 11.90 23.50
CA TYR A 550 1.82 11.27 23.96
C TYR A 550 2.21 11.66 25.39
N GLN A 551 2.13 12.95 25.74
CA GLN A 551 2.46 13.40 27.10
C GLN A 551 1.45 12.89 28.13
N ASN A 552 0.15 12.85 27.81
CA ASN A 552 -0.85 12.26 28.70
C ASN A 552 -0.70 10.74 28.82
N ALA A 553 -0.29 10.04 27.75
CA ALA A 553 0.03 8.61 27.84
C ALA A 553 1.17 8.34 28.84
N LEU A 554 2.23 9.15 28.82
CA LEU A 554 3.32 9.09 29.80
C LEU A 554 2.87 9.49 31.21
N MET A 555 2.10 10.57 31.35
CA MET A 555 1.55 10.99 32.65
C MET A 555 0.73 9.87 33.27
N TRP A 556 -0.19 9.30 32.51
CA TRP A 556 -0.98 8.14 32.93
C TRP A 556 -0.08 6.97 33.33
N TYR A 557 0.96 6.65 32.56
CA TYR A 557 1.82 5.54 32.94
C TYR A 557 2.53 5.80 34.28
N ILE A 558 3.04 7.02 34.48
CA ILE A 558 3.81 7.43 35.66
C ILE A 558 2.95 7.44 36.93
N ASN A 559 1.73 7.99 36.86
CA ASN A 559 0.90 8.23 38.05
C ASN A 559 -0.39 7.39 38.10
N LYS A 560 -0.70 6.64 37.05
CA LYS A 560 -1.91 5.82 36.86
C LYS A 560 -3.23 6.59 37.09
N ASN A 561 -3.21 7.91 36.92
CA ASN A 561 -4.40 8.74 37.02
C ASN A 561 -5.25 8.60 35.75
N GLN A 562 -6.48 8.13 35.94
CA GLN A 562 -7.44 7.84 34.88
C GLN A 562 -7.73 9.04 33.96
N SER A 563 -7.71 10.27 34.48
CA SER A 563 -8.00 11.45 33.65
C SER A 563 -6.96 11.66 32.53
N HIS A 564 -5.71 11.24 32.74
CA HIS A 564 -4.70 11.26 31.68
C HIS A 564 -4.92 10.14 30.65
N TRP A 565 -5.39 8.96 31.09
CA TRP A 565 -5.79 7.88 30.18
C TRP A 565 -6.89 8.37 29.24
N GLU A 566 -7.96 8.93 29.83
CA GLU A 566 -9.11 9.46 29.08
C GLU A 566 -8.70 10.57 28.11
N ARG A 567 -7.79 11.44 28.52
CA ARG A 567 -7.26 12.49 27.65
C ARG A 567 -6.49 11.90 26.47
N SER A 568 -5.61 10.93 26.70
CA SER A 568 -4.82 10.33 25.62
C SER A 568 -5.72 9.56 24.64
N THR A 569 -6.57 8.67 25.16
CA THR A 569 -7.41 7.80 24.33
C THR A 569 -8.50 8.55 23.58
N SER A 570 -9.09 9.60 24.18
CA SER A 570 -10.07 10.43 23.46
C SER A 570 -9.46 11.17 22.27
N ILE A 571 -8.22 11.64 22.37
CA ILE A 571 -7.51 12.26 21.24
C ILE A 571 -7.21 11.20 20.18
N LEU A 572 -6.70 10.03 20.59
CA LEU A 572 -6.39 8.91 19.68
C LEU A 572 -7.62 8.48 18.88
N ASP A 573 -8.75 8.24 19.56
CA ASP A 573 -10.00 7.84 18.93
C ASP A 573 -10.57 8.94 18.02
N ALA A 574 -10.53 10.21 18.45
CA ALA A 574 -11.08 11.31 17.68
C ALA A 574 -10.35 11.49 16.35
N TRP A 575 -9.03 11.57 16.36
CA TRP A 575 -8.25 11.70 15.13
C TRP A 575 -8.23 10.40 14.32
N GLY A 576 -8.13 9.23 14.97
CA GLY A 576 -8.18 7.92 14.31
C GLY A 576 -9.52 7.62 13.62
N THR A 577 -10.61 8.30 14.03
CA THR A 577 -11.92 8.14 13.37
C THR A 577 -12.18 9.21 12.31
N ASN A 578 -11.74 10.46 12.53
CA ASN A 578 -12.21 11.61 11.74
C ASN A 578 -11.22 12.12 10.70
N LEU A 579 -9.92 11.81 10.81
CA LEU A 579 -8.95 12.19 9.79
C LEU A 579 -9.19 11.34 8.54
N THR A 580 -9.37 11.97 7.39
CA THR A 580 -9.63 11.30 6.12
C THR A 580 -8.53 11.52 5.09
N ASP A 581 -7.73 12.59 5.23
CA ASP A 581 -6.65 12.87 4.29
C ASP A 581 -5.54 13.76 4.89
N ILE A 582 -4.34 13.65 4.33
CA ILE A 582 -3.17 14.50 4.63
C ILE A 582 -2.57 14.92 3.30
N ILE A 583 -2.52 16.22 3.03
CA ILE A 583 -2.15 16.80 1.74
C ILE A 583 -1.05 17.88 1.87
N GLY A 584 -0.53 18.31 0.73
CA GLY A 584 0.48 19.36 0.64
C GLY A 584 1.88 18.83 0.29
N THR A 585 2.81 19.76 0.04
CA THR A 585 4.17 19.42 -0.42
C THR A 585 5.04 18.82 0.68
N ASP A 586 4.69 19.09 1.93
CA ASP A 586 5.47 18.70 3.11
C ASP A 586 4.72 17.66 3.95
N THR A 587 3.81 16.90 3.33
CA THR A 587 3.02 15.85 3.99
C THR A 587 3.89 14.81 4.67
N SER A 588 4.93 14.30 3.99
CA SER A 588 5.80 13.27 4.57
C SER A 588 6.57 13.78 5.79
N LEU A 589 6.86 15.09 5.88
CA LEU A 589 7.41 15.68 7.09
C LEU A 589 6.39 15.74 8.23
N LEU A 590 5.15 16.15 7.96
CA LEU A 590 4.06 16.13 8.94
C LEU A 590 3.85 14.72 9.51
N ILE A 591 3.86 13.72 8.64
CA ILE A 591 3.70 12.33 9.05
C ILE A 591 4.92 11.87 9.85
N GLY A 592 6.12 12.19 9.37
CA GLY A 592 7.39 11.79 9.97
C GLY A 592 7.63 12.33 11.38
N LEU A 593 7.02 13.46 11.72
CA LEU A 593 7.19 14.13 13.02
C LEU A 593 5.99 13.93 13.93
N GLU A 594 4.82 14.40 13.50
CA GLU A 594 3.61 14.33 14.31
C GLU A 594 3.00 12.93 14.31
N GLY A 595 2.99 12.23 13.17
CA GLY A 595 2.49 10.86 13.09
C GLY A 595 3.28 9.88 13.95
N ASP A 596 4.61 9.99 13.95
CA ASP A 596 5.51 9.17 14.78
C ASP A 596 5.27 9.38 16.29
N MET A 597 5.06 10.62 16.73
CA MET A 597 4.68 10.91 18.13
C MET A 597 3.30 10.35 18.47
N PHE A 598 2.36 10.45 17.54
CA PHE A 598 0.98 9.99 17.71
C PHE A 598 0.90 8.46 17.87
N VAL A 599 1.65 7.70 17.06
CA VAL A 599 1.74 6.22 17.20
C VAL A 599 2.44 5.80 18.49
N ASN A 600 3.41 6.57 18.99
CA ASN A 600 4.02 6.28 20.29
C ASN A 600 3.03 6.46 21.46
N ALA A 601 2.10 7.40 21.37
CA ALA A 601 1.00 7.49 22.34
C ALA A 601 0.09 6.26 22.27
N ALA A 602 -0.28 5.87 21.06
CA ALA A 602 -1.14 4.73 20.77
C ALA A 602 -0.57 3.41 21.30
N GLU A 603 0.73 3.19 21.08
CA GLU A 603 1.45 1.99 21.53
C GLU A 603 1.39 1.81 23.05
N ILE A 604 1.69 2.88 23.81
CA ILE A 604 1.62 2.85 25.28
C ILE A 604 0.18 2.56 25.72
N MET A 605 -0.81 3.24 25.13
CA MET A 605 -2.21 3.05 25.52
C MET A 605 -2.73 1.66 25.16
N ARG A 606 -2.35 1.09 24.01
CA ARG A 606 -2.78 -0.25 23.57
C ARG A 606 -2.25 -1.32 24.52
N TRP A 607 -0.94 -1.32 24.78
CA TRP A 607 -0.29 -2.44 25.46
C TRP A 607 -0.22 -2.30 26.97
N GLU A 608 -0.09 -1.09 27.48
CA GLU A 608 -0.07 -0.86 28.93
C GLU A 608 -1.44 -0.43 29.43
N GLY A 609 -2.14 0.40 28.65
CA GLY A 609 -3.42 1.00 29.04
C GLY A 609 -4.66 0.19 28.71
N GLY A 610 -4.53 -0.93 27.99
CA GLY A 610 -5.67 -1.74 27.53
C GLY A 610 -6.64 -1.00 26.61
N TRP A 611 -6.19 0.07 25.96
CA TRP A 611 -7.00 0.81 25.00
C TRP A 611 -7.21 -0.01 23.74
N VAL A 612 -8.47 -0.06 23.30
CA VAL A 612 -8.87 -0.61 22.01
C VAL A 612 -9.38 0.55 21.18
N GLU A 613 -8.77 0.74 20.03
CA GLU A 613 -9.12 1.81 19.10
C GLU A 613 -10.60 1.77 18.70
N LYS A 614 -11.23 2.94 18.70
CA LYS A 614 -12.63 3.07 18.31
C LYS A 614 -12.81 3.00 16.80
N GLY A 615 -13.85 2.27 16.38
CA GLY A 615 -14.28 2.18 14.97
C GLY A 615 -13.59 1.06 14.18
N ALA A 616 -12.46 0.54 14.65
CA ALA A 616 -11.71 -0.48 13.93
C ALA A 616 -12.55 -1.74 13.76
N VAL A 617 -12.69 -2.16 12.50
CA VAL A 617 -13.36 -3.41 12.11
C VAL A 617 -12.47 -4.14 11.13
N PHE A 618 -12.45 -5.47 11.25
CA PHE A 618 -11.57 -6.33 10.45
C PHE A 618 -11.85 -6.25 8.94
N SER A 619 -13.07 -5.83 8.54
CA SER A 619 -13.51 -5.68 7.15
C SER A 619 -13.14 -4.34 6.50
N GLY A 620 -12.34 -3.50 7.18
CA GLY A 620 -12.11 -2.11 6.81
C GLY A 620 -13.19 -1.17 7.39
N GLY A 621 -12.75 -0.06 7.99
CA GLY A 621 -13.57 0.96 8.64
C GLY A 621 -12.73 2.14 9.14
N SER A 622 -13.33 3.11 9.82
CA SER A 622 -12.59 4.18 10.51
C SER A 622 -11.90 3.61 11.76
N GLY A 623 -10.73 4.12 12.16
CA GLY A 623 -9.98 3.55 13.29
C GLY A 623 -8.49 3.87 13.19
N PHE A 624 -7.83 4.00 14.34
CA PHE A 624 -6.45 4.45 14.41
C PHE A 624 -5.49 3.65 13.53
N SER A 625 -5.51 2.32 13.56
CA SER A 625 -4.63 1.45 12.75
C SER A 625 -4.90 1.60 11.26
N ASN A 626 -6.18 1.71 10.87
CA ASN A 626 -6.55 1.91 9.48
C ASN A 626 -6.04 3.28 8.99
N GLN A 627 -6.23 4.34 9.77
CA GLN A 627 -5.68 5.65 9.42
C GLN A 627 -4.16 5.63 9.40
N LEU A 628 -3.52 4.99 10.38
CA LEU A 628 -2.07 4.87 10.46
C LEU A 628 -1.51 4.19 9.21
N TYR A 629 -2.11 3.09 8.77
CA TYR A 629 -1.68 2.41 7.55
C TYR A 629 -1.91 3.30 6.31
N TRP A 630 -3.15 3.71 6.04
CA TRP A 630 -3.50 4.37 4.78
C TRP A 630 -3.04 5.82 4.68
N LEU A 631 -3.17 6.62 5.75
CA LEU A 631 -2.85 8.05 5.71
C LEU A 631 -1.39 8.35 6.10
N PHE A 632 -0.76 7.55 6.95
CA PHE A 632 0.59 7.83 7.45
C PHE A 632 1.64 6.93 6.78
N ALA A 633 1.54 5.61 6.96
CA ALA A 633 2.54 4.67 6.49
C ALA A 633 2.69 4.69 4.96
N ARG A 634 1.58 4.54 4.23
CA ARG A 634 1.60 4.48 2.75
C ARG A 634 2.09 5.77 2.11
N GLN A 635 1.83 6.93 2.73
CA GLN A 635 2.33 8.22 2.25
C GLN A 635 3.81 8.46 2.56
N SER A 636 4.40 7.72 3.51
CA SER A 636 5.81 7.88 3.92
C SER A 636 6.78 6.89 3.28
N ILE A 637 6.28 5.95 2.45
CA ILE A 637 7.12 4.91 1.81
C ILE A 637 8.24 5.50 0.95
N ILE A 638 8.00 6.63 0.27
CA ILE A 638 9.05 7.29 -0.50
C ILE A 638 10.04 7.92 0.47
N ILE A 639 11.20 7.29 0.62
CA ILE A 639 12.29 7.79 1.45
C ILE A 639 12.87 9.03 0.78
N GLY A 640 12.73 10.18 1.44
CA GLY A 640 13.40 11.39 1.02
C GLY A 640 14.91 11.35 1.30
N GLN A 641 15.54 12.51 1.19
CA GLN A 641 16.99 12.67 1.30
C GLN A 641 17.40 13.29 2.65
N ALA A 642 18.61 12.99 3.09
CA ALA A 642 19.23 13.52 4.30
C ALA A 642 18.33 13.42 5.54
N ASN A 643 18.20 14.50 6.32
CA ASN A 643 17.39 14.53 7.52
C ASN A 643 15.90 14.29 7.22
N TYR A 644 15.39 14.76 6.08
CA TYR A 644 14.00 14.53 5.66
C TYR A 644 13.73 13.04 5.41
N GLY A 645 14.65 12.37 4.72
CA GLY A 645 14.64 10.91 4.56
C GLY A 645 14.66 10.18 5.89
N MET A 646 15.55 10.59 6.80
CA MET A 646 15.65 9.99 8.13
C MET A 646 14.38 10.16 8.97
N ALA A 647 13.66 11.29 8.85
CA ALA A 647 12.36 11.47 9.48
C ALA A 647 11.33 10.44 8.99
N SER A 648 11.33 10.17 7.68
CA SER A 648 10.45 9.16 7.07
C SER A 648 10.81 7.75 7.52
N ILE A 649 12.09 7.38 7.50
CA ILE A 649 12.60 6.07 7.96
C ILE A 649 12.19 5.79 9.41
N LYS A 650 12.45 6.76 10.30
CA LYS A 650 12.08 6.68 11.72
C LYS A 650 10.59 6.40 11.91
N ALA A 651 9.73 7.18 11.24
CA ALA A 651 8.28 7.04 11.38
C ALA A 651 7.78 5.72 10.79
N LEU A 652 8.30 5.29 9.63
CA LEU A 652 7.95 4.01 9.03
C LEU A 652 8.29 2.83 9.93
N LEU A 653 9.44 2.85 10.61
CA LEU A 653 9.78 1.83 11.61
C LEU A 653 8.73 1.78 12.71
N SER A 654 8.31 2.94 13.24
CA SER A 654 7.29 2.99 14.28
C SER A 654 5.91 2.51 13.81
N PHE A 655 5.50 2.91 12.61
CA PHE A 655 4.23 2.47 12.03
C PHE A 655 4.22 0.97 11.77
N ALA A 656 5.33 0.44 11.23
CA ALA A 656 5.46 -0.98 10.94
C ALA A 656 5.36 -1.85 12.18
N VAL A 657 6.05 -1.47 13.27
CA VAL A 657 5.95 -2.19 14.54
C VAL A 657 4.52 -2.14 15.06
N TYR A 658 3.89 -0.96 15.17
CA TYR A 658 2.53 -0.85 15.70
C TYR A 658 1.48 -1.65 14.88
N LEU A 659 1.71 -1.82 13.58
CA LEU A 659 0.80 -2.53 12.67
C LEU A 659 1.17 -4.01 12.48
N ASP A 660 2.23 -4.51 13.13
CA ASP A 660 2.82 -5.83 12.87
C ASP A 660 3.15 -6.07 11.37
N ASP A 661 3.50 -5.00 10.64
CA ASP A 661 3.78 -5.05 9.20
C ASP A 661 5.25 -5.40 8.92
N ILE A 662 5.49 -6.67 8.65
CA ILE A 662 6.81 -7.23 8.34
C ILE A 662 7.45 -6.54 7.13
N SER A 663 6.68 -6.33 6.06
CA SER A 663 7.21 -5.78 4.81
C SER A 663 7.65 -4.35 5.03
N LEU A 664 6.82 -3.55 5.70
CA LEU A 664 7.13 -2.17 6.03
C LEU A 664 8.32 -2.06 6.98
N TYR A 665 8.40 -2.92 8.00
CA TYR A 665 9.51 -2.92 8.94
C TYR A 665 10.83 -3.25 8.23
N ASN A 666 10.83 -4.33 7.43
CA ASN A 666 12.03 -4.76 6.71
C ASN A 666 12.48 -3.73 5.68
N TYR A 667 11.54 -3.06 5.01
CA TYR A 667 11.83 -1.95 4.10
C TYR A 667 12.45 -0.76 4.83
N ALA A 668 11.86 -0.31 5.94
CA ALA A 668 12.36 0.84 6.69
C ALA A 668 13.71 0.54 7.38
N LEU A 669 13.89 -0.68 7.87
CA LEU A 669 15.17 -1.18 8.42
C LEU A 669 16.26 -1.19 7.34
N ASN A 670 15.92 -1.67 6.13
CA ASN A 670 16.83 -1.61 5.00
C ASN A 670 17.20 -0.17 4.66
N ALA A 671 16.21 0.73 4.61
CA ALA A 671 16.45 2.12 4.29
C ALA A 671 17.37 2.77 5.34
N TYR A 672 17.17 2.48 6.63
CA TYR A 672 18.06 2.96 7.68
C TYR A 672 19.51 2.53 7.45
N GLN A 673 19.74 1.25 7.14
CA GLN A 673 21.08 0.67 7.01
C GLN A 673 21.76 0.97 5.66
N ASN A 674 20.98 1.09 4.58
CA ASN A 674 21.50 0.99 3.21
C ASN A 674 21.03 2.09 2.26
N ASP A 675 20.06 2.94 2.63
CA ASP A 675 19.62 4.00 1.71
C ASP A 675 20.74 5.04 1.49
N PRO A 676 21.12 5.31 0.23
CA PRO A 676 22.29 6.14 -0.09
C PRO A 676 22.09 7.63 0.22
N CYS A 677 20.85 8.08 0.42
CA CYS A 677 20.50 9.49 0.57
C CYS A 677 19.91 9.80 1.94
N GLY A 678 18.99 8.98 2.44
CA GLY A 678 18.28 9.14 3.71
C GLY A 678 18.75 8.20 4.81
N GLY A 679 19.51 7.15 4.49
CA GLY A 679 20.04 6.18 5.46
C GLY A 679 21.21 6.71 6.28
N ILE A 680 21.70 5.90 7.22
CA ILE A 680 22.77 6.30 8.16
C ILE A 680 24.08 6.67 7.45
N TYR A 681 24.47 5.91 6.42
CA TYR A 681 25.71 6.15 5.68
C TYR A 681 25.58 7.28 4.64
N GLY A 682 24.36 7.56 4.16
CA GLY A 682 24.07 8.74 3.34
C GLY A 682 24.07 10.03 4.15
N ASN A 683 23.72 9.96 5.44
CA ASN A 683 23.69 11.12 6.34
C ASN A 683 25.02 11.41 7.02
N TYR A 684 25.84 10.40 7.33
CA TYR A 684 27.03 10.59 8.16
C TYR A 684 28.28 9.94 7.58
N HIS A 685 29.35 10.72 7.49
CA HIS A 685 30.61 10.26 6.94
C HIS A 685 31.26 9.19 7.85
N PRO A 686 31.54 7.97 7.37
CA PRO A 686 31.96 6.84 8.21
C PRO A 686 33.19 7.08 9.09
N LYS A 687 34.14 7.90 8.61
CA LYS A 687 35.40 8.19 9.32
C LYS A 687 35.33 9.39 10.26
N THR A 688 34.65 10.47 9.86
CA THR A 688 34.70 11.76 10.57
C THR A 688 33.45 12.05 11.38
N GLY A 689 32.33 11.40 11.06
CA GLY A 689 31.01 11.76 11.60
C GLY A 689 30.39 13.01 10.98
N GLN A 690 31.01 13.61 9.95
CA GLN A 690 30.43 14.78 9.28
C GLN A 690 29.01 14.48 8.79
N GLY A 691 28.05 15.35 9.12
CA GLY A 691 26.69 15.28 8.62
C GLY A 691 26.59 15.80 7.19
N SER A 692 25.77 15.17 6.36
CA SER A 692 25.54 15.57 4.96
C SER A 692 24.85 16.95 4.84
N GLU A 693 24.18 17.39 5.91
CA GLU A 693 23.57 18.73 6.07
C GLU A 693 24.51 19.75 6.77
N THR A 694 25.72 19.36 7.23
CA THR A 694 26.58 20.26 8.03
C THR A 694 26.94 21.57 7.32
N GLY A 695 27.02 21.56 5.99
CA GLY A 695 27.27 22.75 5.19
C GLY A 695 26.06 23.68 4.99
N ARG A 696 24.83 23.20 5.27
CA ARG A 696 23.59 23.97 5.14
C ARG A 696 23.35 24.85 6.37
N ASP A 697 23.05 24.21 7.50
CA ASP A 697 22.84 24.81 8.81
C ASP A 697 22.86 23.73 9.90
N GLN A 698 23.17 24.15 11.13
CA GLN A 698 23.28 23.22 12.26
C GLN A 698 21.92 22.77 12.81
N GLY A 699 20.84 23.51 12.56
CA GLY A 699 19.51 23.13 12.99
C GLY A 699 19.09 21.80 12.35
N HIS A 700 19.17 21.72 11.01
CA HIS A 700 18.83 20.50 10.26
C HIS A 700 19.84 19.37 10.51
N ALA A 701 21.14 19.69 10.56
CA ALA A 701 22.18 18.69 10.80
C ALA A 701 22.02 18.01 12.17
N VAL A 702 21.73 18.78 13.22
CA VAL A 702 21.55 18.27 14.58
C VAL A 702 20.19 17.58 14.74
N THR A 703 19.11 18.13 14.19
CA THR A 703 17.79 17.47 14.22
C THR A 703 17.80 16.10 13.55
N GLY A 704 18.52 15.95 12.43
CA GLY A 704 18.70 14.64 11.77
C GLY A 704 19.36 13.59 12.67
N LEU A 705 20.29 13.99 13.55
CA LEU A 705 20.93 13.09 14.53
C LEU A 705 19.92 12.53 15.53
N GLY A 706 19.03 13.39 16.03
CA GLY A 706 17.96 12.96 16.93
C GLY A 706 17.04 11.95 16.27
N TRP A 707 16.63 12.19 15.02
CA TRP A 707 15.77 11.26 14.30
C TRP A 707 16.46 9.94 13.97
N ALA A 708 17.75 9.96 13.64
CA ALA A 708 18.55 8.74 13.48
C ALA A 708 18.67 7.95 14.79
N ALA A 709 18.75 8.65 15.93
CA ALA A 709 18.76 8.03 17.25
C ALA A 709 17.39 7.43 17.62
N TYR A 710 16.27 8.05 17.26
CA TYR A 710 14.95 7.44 17.48
C TYR A 710 14.69 6.23 16.58
N ALA A 711 15.11 6.28 15.30
CA ALA A 711 15.04 5.12 14.43
C ALA A 711 15.85 3.94 15.02
N ALA A 712 17.08 4.23 15.47
CA ALA A 712 17.91 3.24 16.17
C ALA A 712 17.26 2.74 17.46
N ARG A 713 16.52 3.60 18.18
CA ARG A 713 15.79 3.23 19.38
C ARG A 713 14.68 2.23 19.07
N VAL A 714 13.84 2.48 18.06
CA VAL A 714 12.78 1.55 17.66
C VAL A 714 13.37 0.21 17.23
N ILE A 715 14.42 0.22 16.41
CA ILE A 715 15.11 -1.01 15.96
C ILE A 715 15.68 -1.79 17.15
N GLN A 716 16.26 -1.07 18.13
CA GLN A 716 16.77 -1.66 19.36
C GLN A 716 15.65 -2.26 20.20
N SER A 717 14.52 -1.58 20.38
CA SER A 717 13.35 -2.11 21.08
C SER A 717 12.83 -3.41 20.46
N GLN A 718 13.09 -3.61 19.16
CA GLN A 718 12.78 -4.84 18.42
C GLN A 718 13.88 -5.93 18.49
N GLY A 719 14.91 -5.72 19.32
CA GLY A 719 15.96 -6.70 19.62
C GLY A 719 17.22 -6.60 18.77
N VAL A 720 17.41 -5.53 18.00
CA VAL A 720 18.52 -5.40 17.03
C VAL A 720 19.41 -4.21 17.36
N ASP A 721 20.71 -4.43 17.54
CA ASP A 721 21.65 -3.35 17.84
C ASP A 721 22.19 -2.66 16.59
N VAL A 722 21.54 -1.56 16.19
CA VAL A 722 22.03 -0.66 15.14
C VAL A 722 22.75 0.58 15.66
N TYR A 723 22.81 0.81 16.97
CA TYR A 723 23.66 1.89 17.53
C TYR A 723 25.15 1.54 17.36
N SER A 724 25.50 0.26 17.35
CA SER A 724 26.87 -0.21 17.08
C SER A 724 27.26 -0.13 15.59
N LEU A 725 26.32 0.14 14.69
CA LEU A 725 26.53 0.10 13.24
C LEU A 725 27.62 1.09 12.80
N GLY A 726 28.47 0.67 11.86
CA GLY A 726 29.53 1.50 11.31
C GLY A 726 30.61 1.89 12.34
N ASP A 727 30.86 1.01 13.31
CA ASP A 727 31.75 1.28 14.46
C ASP A 727 31.27 2.54 15.21
N ASN A 728 30.05 2.44 15.75
CA ASN A 728 29.34 3.52 16.43
C ASN A 728 29.23 4.81 15.59
N LEU A 729 28.87 4.71 14.31
CA LEU A 729 28.80 5.84 13.38
C LEU A 729 27.92 6.98 13.90
N LEU A 730 26.76 6.65 14.48
CA LEU A 730 25.87 7.66 15.06
C LEU A 730 26.53 8.40 16.23
N LEU A 731 27.35 7.73 17.05
CA LEU A 731 28.13 8.39 18.09
C LEU A 731 29.22 9.29 17.50
N LYS A 732 29.96 8.82 16.48
CA LYS A 732 30.96 9.64 15.78
C LYS A 732 30.33 10.92 15.23
N ALA A 733 29.13 10.80 14.66
CA ALA A 733 28.39 11.93 14.13
C ALA A 733 27.91 12.90 15.22
N ALA A 734 27.48 12.37 16.37
CA ALA A 734 27.15 13.17 17.54
C ALA A 734 28.38 13.92 18.10
N GLU A 735 29.53 13.25 18.23
CA GLU A 735 30.78 13.88 18.67
C GLU A 735 31.21 15.01 17.72
N TYR A 736 31.11 14.77 16.41
CA TYR A 736 31.38 15.77 15.39
C TYR A 736 30.47 17.00 15.52
N ALA A 737 29.16 16.80 15.55
CA ALA A 737 28.19 17.89 15.62
C ALA A 737 28.26 18.63 16.95
N ALA A 738 28.45 17.92 18.07
CA ALA A 738 28.63 18.48 19.40
C ALA A 738 29.87 19.38 19.44
N LYS A 739 31.02 18.89 18.95
CA LYS A 739 32.25 19.68 18.90
C LYS A 739 32.05 20.99 18.13
N PHE A 740 31.45 20.91 16.95
CA PHE A 740 31.22 22.09 16.13
C PHE A 740 30.26 23.10 16.78
N ASN A 741 29.15 22.62 17.35
CA ASN A 741 28.15 23.46 18.01
C ASN A 741 28.59 23.97 19.39
N LEU A 742 29.65 23.42 19.97
CA LEU A 742 30.36 23.98 21.13
C LEU A 742 31.47 24.95 20.72
N ASN A 743 31.33 25.60 19.56
CA ASN A 743 32.25 26.62 19.03
C ASN A 743 33.69 26.15 18.77
N ASN A 744 33.90 24.86 18.51
CA ASN A 744 35.21 24.34 18.08
C ASN A 744 35.21 24.06 16.57
N ASP A 745 36.40 24.01 15.98
CA ASP A 745 36.57 23.63 14.58
C ASP A 745 36.55 22.11 14.40
N VAL A 746 36.05 21.70 13.23
CA VAL A 746 35.92 20.29 12.81
C VAL A 746 36.45 20.15 11.38
N PRO A 747 37.05 18.99 11.04
CA PRO A 747 37.43 18.70 9.66
C PRO A 747 36.19 18.64 8.77
N PHE A 748 36.24 19.22 7.57
CA PHE A 748 35.10 19.23 6.66
C PHE A 748 35.53 18.80 5.25
N ASP A 749 34.87 17.77 4.73
CA ASP A 749 35.01 17.30 3.37
C ASP A 749 33.86 17.87 2.51
N PRO A 750 34.14 18.82 1.59
CA PRO A 750 33.11 19.38 0.70
C PRO A 750 32.57 18.36 -0.32
N LYS A 751 33.15 17.17 -0.41
CA LYS A 751 32.65 16.06 -1.24
C LYS A 751 31.63 15.17 -0.54
N PHE A 752 31.45 15.34 0.77
CA PHE A 752 30.42 14.64 1.54
C PHE A 752 29.24 15.57 1.85
N TYR A 753 28.20 15.48 1.03
CA TYR A 753 27.01 16.33 1.09
C TYR A 753 25.75 15.52 0.76
N ARG A 754 24.59 16.04 1.15
CA ARG A 754 23.29 15.40 0.90
C ARG A 754 23.05 15.13 -0.59
N CYS A 755 22.24 14.12 -0.90
CA CYS A 755 21.64 14.03 -2.23
C CYS A 755 20.86 15.31 -2.55
N GLU A 756 20.91 15.73 -3.82
CA GLU A 756 20.24 16.92 -4.32
C GLU A 756 20.62 18.23 -3.60
N ALA A 757 21.85 18.33 -3.08
CA ALA A 757 22.33 19.54 -2.40
C ALA A 757 22.17 20.82 -3.25
N ILE A 758 22.19 20.69 -4.58
CA ILE A 758 21.98 21.81 -5.51
C ILE A 758 20.64 22.52 -5.31
N LEU A 759 19.59 21.80 -4.87
CA LEU A 759 18.27 22.36 -4.63
C LEU A 759 18.24 23.35 -3.44
N ILE A 760 19.27 23.34 -2.60
CA ILE A 760 19.38 24.18 -1.41
C ILE A 760 20.75 24.88 -1.31
N ASN A 761 21.31 25.26 -2.47
CA ASN A 761 22.57 26.02 -2.58
C ASN A 761 23.82 25.29 -2.08
N GLY A 762 23.85 23.96 -2.13
CA GLY A 762 25.05 23.15 -1.95
C GLY A 762 25.62 22.62 -3.29
N PRO A 763 26.72 21.83 -3.28
CA PRO A 763 27.52 21.48 -2.10
C PRO A 763 28.25 22.70 -1.53
N TRP A 764 28.51 22.67 -0.22
CA TRP A 764 29.11 23.80 0.49
C TRP A 764 30.62 23.61 0.67
N ALA A 765 31.37 24.71 0.68
CA ALA A 765 32.83 24.68 0.85
C ALA A 765 33.28 24.58 2.32
N LYS A 766 32.38 24.84 3.28
CA LYS A 766 32.69 24.86 4.72
C LYS A 766 31.44 24.51 5.56
N PRO A 767 31.61 24.11 6.83
CA PRO A 767 30.50 24.00 7.77
C PRO A 767 29.76 25.34 7.91
N SER A 768 28.43 25.27 8.02
CA SER A 768 27.60 26.48 8.17
C SER A 768 27.56 26.96 9.61
N ASN A 769 27.73 28.26 9.81
CA ASN A 769 27.49 28.91 11.09
C ASN A 769 26.00 29.24 11.34
N ILE A 770 25.11 28.96 10.37
CA ILE A 770 23.66 29.17 10.55
C ILE A 770 23.17 28.21 11.63
N SER A 771 22.46 28.76 12.62
CA SER A 771 21.94 28.03 13.79
C SER A 771 23.01 27.31 14.62
N ARG A 772 24.29 27.70 14.49
CA ARG A 772 25.38 27.11 15.27
C ARG A 772 25.25 27.50 16.75
N GLY A 773 25.37 26.50 17.62
CA GLY A 773 25.34 26.70 19.07
C GLY A 773 24.40 25.73 19.78
N ILE A 774 24.64 25.54 21.08
CA ILE A 774 23.73 24.81 21.96
C ILE A 774 23.09 25.81 22.92
N GLY A 775 21.78 25.96 22.80
CA GLY A 775 20.97 26.90 23.59
C GLY A 775 19.55 26.38 23.81
N ALA A 776 18.73 27.16 24.50
CA ALA A 776 17.36 26.76 24.88
C ALA A 776 16.53 26.34 23.66
N ASN A 777 16.67 27.07 22.54
CA ASN A 777 15.95 26.82 21.29
C ASN A 777 16.68 25.90 20.30
N SER A 778 17.88 25.41 20.64
CA SER A 778 18.57 24.41 19.81
C SER A 778 17.86 23.05 19.89
N PRO A 779 17.99 22.17 18.88
CA PRO A 779 17.32 20.87 18.88
C PRO A 779 17.59 20.03 20.14
N ASN A 780 16.56 19.35 20.63
CA ASN A 780 16.59 18.46 21.80
C ASN A 780 17.00 17.04 21.35
N VAL A 781 18.30 16.77 21.25
CA VAL A 781 18.85 15.51 20.72
C VAL A 781 19.96 14.89 21.56
N TRP A 782 20.51 15.64 22.50
CA TRP A 782 21.72 15.28 23.23
C TRP A 782 21.45 14.21 24.28
N ASP A 783 20.27 14.23 24.92
CA ASP A 783 19.93 13.30 26.00
C ASP A 783 19.83 11.85 25.50
N ILE A 784 19.11 11.58 24.39
CA ILE A 784 18.99 10.21 23.86
C ILE A 784 20.37 9.62 23.51
N ILE A 785 21.27 10.43 22.94
CA ILE A 785 22.62 9.99 22.55
C ILE A 785 23.49 9.81 23.78
N TYR A 786 23.48 10.76 24.71
CA TYR A 786 24.26 10.71 25.95
C TYR A 786 23.88 9.48 26.78
N TYR A 787 22.59 9.29 27.07
CA TYR A 787 22.15 8.17 27.88
C TYR A 787 22.41 6.82 27.19
N GLN A 788 22.23 6.74 25.87
CA GLN A 788 22.49 5.51 25.13
C GLN A 788 23.97 5.14 25.08
N TYR A 789 24.88 6.07 24.79
CA TYR A 789 26.29 5.74 24.59
C TYR A 789 27.14 5.92 25.85
N VAL A 790 26.97 7.02 26.58
CA VAL A 790 27.83 7.34 27.74
C VAL A 790 27.37 6.60 28.99
N VAL A 791 26.07 6.59 29.25
CA VAL A 791 25.51 6.01 30.47
C VAL A 791 25.27 4.50 30.30
N LYS A 792 24.48 4.10 29.31
CA LYS A 792 24.09 2.70 29.10
C LYS A 792 25.23 1.83 28.55
N ARG A 793 26.08 2.36 27.68
CA ARG A 793 27.20 1.61 27.06
C ARG A 793 28.58 1.95 27.64
N GLY A 794 28.64 2.87 28.61
CA GLY A 794 29.88 3.24 29.27
C GLY A 794 30.92 3.96 28.38
N LEU A 795 30.60 4.29 27.13
CA LEU A 795 31.57 4.82 26.16
C LEU A 795 32.04 6.23 26.53
N ILE A 796 33.26 6.56 26.10
CA ILE A 796 33.84 7.88 26.28
C ILE A 796 33.44 8.76 25.10
N ALA A 797 32.53 9.71 25.35
CA ALA A 797 32.04 10.68 24.36
C ALA A 797 32.17 12.12 24.91
N PRO A 798 33.37 12.72 24.87
CA PRO A 798 33.65 13.97 25.55
C PRO A 798 32.84 15.16 25.01
N TRP A 799 32.58 15.21 23.70
CA TRP A 799 31.84 16.34 23.12
C TRP A 799 30.34 16.21 23.33
N THR A 800 29.78 15.01 23.19
CA THR A 800 28.38 14.70 23.48
C THR A 800 28.06 14.96 24.95
N THR A 801 28.97 14.59 25.86
CA THR A 801 28.84 14.89 27.29
C THR A 801 28.79 16.41 27.54
N LYS A 802 29.70 17.18 26.92
CA LYS A 802 29.69 18.64 27.02
C LYS A 802 28.45 19.27 26.38
N ALA A 803 27.95 18.67 25.29
CA ALA A 803 26.76 19.15 24.61
C ALA A 803 25.50 18.97 25.47
N LYS A 804 25.36 17.81 26.11
CA LYS A 804 24.34 17.61 27.15
C LYS A 804 24.48 18.64 28.27
N GLN A 805 25.68 18.80 28.84
CA GLN A 805 25.90 19.79 29.91
C GLN A 805 25.54 21.22 29.50
N ALA A 806 25.88 21.62 28.27
CA ALA A 806 25.51 22.93 27.73
C ALA A 806 23.98 23.07 27.58
N LYS A 807 23.28 22.00 27.19
CA LYS A 807 21.82 21.99 27.12
C LYS A 807 21.17 22.04 28.51
N ASP A 808 21.71 21.30 29.47
CA ASP A 808 21.25 21.31 30.88
C ASP A 808 21.43 22.71 31.50
N ALA A 809 22.54 23.39 31.21
CA ALA A 809 22.82 24.74 31.68
C ALA A 809 21.79 25.80 31.22
N VAL A 810 21.08 25.55 30.12
CA VAL A 810 19.99 26.40 29.61
C VAL A 810 18.60 25.85 29.94
N GLY A 811 18.51 24.91 30.89
CA GLY A 811 17.26 24.37 31.42
C GLY A 811 16.98 22.92 31.03
N GLY A 812 17.83 22.28 30.22
CA GLY A 812 17.66 20.91 29.73
C GLY A 812 16.75 20.82 28.49
N GLU A 813 16.53 19.60 28.01
CA GLU A 813 15.64 19.33 26.89
C GLU A 813 14.17 19.45 27.30
N GLN A 814 13.62 20.66 27.23
CA GLN A 814 12.21 20.94 27.43
C GLN A 814 11.54 21.31 26.10
N ARG A 815 10.21 21.30 26.06
CA ARG A 815 9.47 21.78 24.89
C ARG A 815 9.83 23.26 24.61
N PRO A 816 10.33 23.60 23.41
CA PRO A 816 10.62 24.99 23.08
C PRO A 816 9.34 25.83 22.97
N VAL A 817 9.43 27.12 23.31
CA VAL A 817 8.33 28.08 23.20
C VAL A 817 8.45 28.82 21.86
N GLY A 818 7.43 28.72 20.99
CA GLY A 818 7.41 29.36 19.66
C GLY A 818 6.89 28.43 18.55
N SER A 819 6.66 28.97 17.34
CA SER A 819 6.28 28.18 16.16
C SER A 819 7.50 27.44 15.55
N GLY A 820 7.33 26.16 15.18
CA GLY A 820 8.30 25.42 14.38
C GLY A 820 9.52 24.81 15.11
N LEU A 821 9.50 24.73 16.45
CA LEU A 821 10.65 24.23 17.24
C LEU A 821 10.37 22.89 17.96
N SER A 822 9.37 22.12 17.54
CA SER A 822 8.90 20.93 18.29
C SER A 822 9.10 19.60 17.58
N ASP A 823 10.14 19.51 16.75
CA ASP A 823 10.45 18.33 15.92
C ASP A 823 10.97 17.11 16.70
N GLN A 824 11.08 17.25 18.03
CA GLN A 824 11.56 16.26 18.98
C GLN A 824 10.52 16.06 20.10
N PRO A 825 10.40 14.85 20.68
CA PRO A 825 9.55 14.60 21.86
C PRO A 825 9.89 15.51 23.04
N SER A 826 11.17 15.93 23.16
CA SER A 826 11.72 16.66 24.32
C SER A 826 11.70 15.78 25.58
N TRP A 827 12.01 16.38 26.73
CA TRP A 827 12.00 15.75 28.06
C TRP A 827 13.01 14.62 28.21
N GLY A 828 14.18 14.73 27.58
CA GLY A 828 15.15 13.64 27.47
C GLY A 828 15.62 13.09 28.82
N ASP A 829 15.91 13.95 29.80
CA ASP A 829 16.19 13.55 31.18
C ASP A 829 15.06 12.76 31.87
N LEU A 830 13.81 12.93 31.45
CA LEU A 830 12.71 12.12 31.95
C LEU A 830 12.69 10.76 31.25
N ILE A 831 12.77 10.74 29.92
CA ILE A 831 12.41 9.56 29.12
C ILE A 831 13.60 8.67 28.72
N TRP A 832 14.82 9.19 28.70
CA TRP A 832 16.02 8.46 28.25
C TRP A 832 16.97 8.07 29.38
N SER A 833 16.80 8.62 30.58
CA SER A 833 17.71 8.43 31.71
C SER A 833 17.83 7.00 32.21
N TYR A 834 18.97 6.70 32.84
CA TYR A 834 19.29 5.43 33.52
C TYR A 834 19.85 5.70 34.93
N PRO A 835 19.69 4.78 35.90
CA PRO A 835 19.97 5.02 37.32
C PRO A 835 21.47 5.17 37.68
N GLY A 836 22.37 4.99 36.72
CA GLY A 836 23.81 5.18 36.87
C GLY A 836 24.58 4.75 35.63
N ARG A 837 25.88 5.08 35.58
CA ARG A 837 26.82 4.61 34.54
C ARG A 837 27.29 3.20 34.90
N GLY A 838 27.02 2.21 34.07
CA GLY A 838 27.39 0.82 34.33
C GLY A 838 27.23 -0.11 33.12
N ASP A 839 27.88 -1.27 33.17
CA ASP A 839 27.76 -2.33 32.17
C ASP A 839 26.42 -3.07 32.37
N PHE A 840 25.38 -2.60 31.68
CA PHE A 840 24.11 -3.32 31.60
C PHE A 840 24.32 -4.59 30.74
N ASN A 841 24.74 -5.69 31.37
CA ASN A 841 25.08 -6.95 30.70
C ASN A 841 23.84 -7.72 30.19
N ASN A 842 23.98 -8.29 29.00
CA ASN A 842 23.02 -9.18 28.35
C ASN A 842 23.19 -10.61 28.92
N ASP A 843 22.20 -11.17 29.61
CA ASP A 843 22.16 -12.60 29.90
C ASP A 843 21.05 -13.28 29.08
N ASN A 844 21.26 -14.53 28.69
CA ASN A 844 20.41 -15.27 27.76
C ASN A 844 18.98 -15.60 28.30
N GLY A 845 18.54 -14.95 29.39
CA GLY A 845 17.16 -15.01 29.88
C GLY A 845 16.46 -13.65 29.88
N ARG A 846 17.16 -12.54 29.58
CA ARG A 846 16.66 -11.17 29.67
C ARG A 846 17.31 -10.32 28.58
N THR A 847 16.54 -9.77 27.63
CA THR A 847 17.13 -8.82 26.68
C THR A 847 17.17 -7.42 27.31
N ILE A 848 18.38 -6.83 27.41
CA ILE A 848 18.67 -5.41 27.75
C ILE A 848 18.09 -4.39 26.74
N TRP A 849 17.32 -4.89 25.80
CA TRP A 849 16.75 -4.19 24.67
C TRP A 849 15.24 -3.99 24.80
N GLY A 850 14.65 -4.46 25.91
CA GLY A 850 13.23 -4.26 26.23
C GLY A 850 12.29 -5.31 25.62
N GLY A 851 12.79 -6.51 25.36
CA GLY A 851 12.03 -7.66 24.85
C GLY A 851 12.09 -8.87 25.78
N GLY A 852 12.07 -8.68 27.09
CA GLY A 852 12.02 -9.78 28.07
C GLY A 852 10.60 -10.34 28.23
N VAL A 853 10.48 -11.64 28.51
CA VAL A 853 9.20 -12.27 28.87
C VAL A 853 8.76 -11.74 30.24
N ILE A 854 7.52 -11.24 30.33
CA ILE A 854 6.88 -10.84 31.59
C ILE A 854 6.83 -12.07 32.51
N GLY A 855 7.43 -11.97 33.70
CA GLY A 855 7.36 -13.05 34.69
C GLY A 855 5.91 -13.36 35.07
N PRO A 856 5.60 -14.57 35.59
CA PRO A 856 4.22 -15.04 35.85
C PRO A 856 3.37 -14.19 36.82
N ASN A 857 3.95 -13.14 37.42
CA ASN A 857 3.31 -12.20 38.32
C ASN A 857 3.04 -10.82 37.71
N GLY A 858 3.32 -10.57 36.42
CA GLY A 858 3.07 -9.28 35.77
C GLY A 858 4.03 -8.15 36.17
N ASN A 859 5.13 -8.48 36.86
CA ASN A 859 6.18 -7.52 37.18
C ASN A 859 7.24 -7.53 36.07
N GLY A 860 7.50 -6.37 35.46
CA GLY A 860 8.69 -6.13 34.64
C GLY A 860 9.97 -6.44 35.42
N ASN A 861 11.00 -6.90 34.72
CA ASN A 861 12.28 -7.34 35.32
C ASN A 861 13.13 -6.12 35.70
N ILE A 862 12.69 -5.36 36.70
CA ILE A 862 13.51 -4.35 37.34
C ILE A 862 14.44 -5.10 38.29
N ASN A 863 15.75 -4.99 38.08
CA ASN A 863 16.77 -5.55 38.96
C ASN A 863 16.46 -5.26 40.43
N ALA A 864 15.94 -6.27 41.13
CA ALA A 864 16.04 -6.38 42.57
C ALA A 864 17.41 -7.02 42.86
N ASN A 865 18.36 -6.18 43.22
CA ASN A 865 19.25 -6.37 44.38
C ASN A 865 19.77 -5.00 44.81
#